data_AF-A0A8V5FXY2-F1
#
_entry.id   AF-A0A8V5FXY2-F1
#
_cell.length_a   1.000
_cell.length_b   1.000
_cell.length_c   1.000
_cell.angle_alpha   90.00
_cell.angle_beta   90.00
_cell.angle_gamma   90.00
#
_symmetry.space_group_name_H-M   'P 1'
#
loop_
_entity.id
_entity.type
_entity.pdbx_description
1 polymer ?
#
loop_
_entity_poly.entity_id
_entity_poly.type
_entity_poly.pdbx_seq_one_letter_code
_entity_poly.pdbx_strand_id
1 'polypeptide(L)'
;MPPAVTDSLDIWAVDSQIGADGSISVDFLLPTGIYINLDVPRDATISQIKQLLWKQAHAYPLFHLLMEIDSYMFSCVNQTAVHEELEDETQRLCDVRPFLPVLKLVTRNCDPGEKLDSKIGVLIGKGLHEFDALQDPEVHDFRAKMRRISEEKIQSLVGLSWMDWLKHTYPPEQEPVVPESFQDKLYSGNLVVAVHFDNCQDVFSFQVSPNMNPIKLNELAIRKRLTIHGKEDEEVDPADYVLQVSGRLEYVFGDHPLIQFQYIRHCVMNRTHPQLTLVECCTIKKMCEQEMIAIEAAINRKSSNLPLPLPPKKTRTTTSVWDISNPFKITLLKGNKLNTEENAKVHVRAGLFHGTELLCKTIVSPEISGRSDHVWNEVLEFEINVCDLPRMARLCFAVYAVMDKVKTKKSTKAMNTSKYQTIRKAGKVHYPVAWVNTMVFDYKGQLKNGEQVLHSWSSFPDELEEMLNPMGTVQTNPYTENATALHIRFQEYSKQPINYPPFDKILEKAAEIARSSDNAAMAGRGGKKFYVVLKEIMERDPLSQLCENEMDLIWTLRYDCRENFPQSLPKLLLSLKWNKLEDVAQLQALLQIWPKLLPREALELLDFNYPDQYVREYAVSCLKQMSDEELSQYLLQLVQVLKYEPFLDCALSRFLLERALANRRIGQMLFWHLRSEVHIPAVSVQFGLILEAYCRGSVAHMKVLAKQVEALNKMKTLNSLIKLNAMKQSKAKGKDAMQTCLKQNAYREALSDLQSPLNPSVILSELHVEKCRYMDSKMKPLWIVYNNKMFGGDLVGIIFKNGDDLRQDMLTLQILRLMDILWKEAGLDLRILPYGCLATGDHSGLIEAVSSSETIADIQLNSSNVAAAAAFNKDALLNWLKEYNLGDDLDRAIEEFTLSCAGYCVATYVLGIGDRHSDNIMVRKNGQLFHIDFGHILGNFKSKFGIKRERVPFILTYDFIHVIQQGKTGNTEKFGR
;
A
#
# COMPACT_ATOMS: atom_id res chain seq x y z
N MET A 1 2.30 -25.34 4.03
CA MET A 1 1.01 -24.96 4.62
C MET A 1 0.82 -23.46 4.44
N PRO A 2 -0.29 -22.97 3.87
CA PRO A 2 -0.62 -21.54 3.89
C PRO A 2 -0.78 -21.04 5.34
N PRO A 3 -0.66 -19.73 5.62
CA PRO A 3 -1.15 -19.18 6.87
C PRO A 3 -2.61 -19.60 7.00
N ALA A 4 -2.88 -20.40 8.02
CA ALA A 4 -4.17 -21.03 8.25
C ALA A 4 -5.27 -19.97 8.29
N VAL A 5 -6.44 -20.34 7.75
CA VAL A 5 -7.71 -19.67 8.01
C VAL A 5 -7.76 -19.27 9.48
N THR A 6 -7.84 -17.97 9.72
CA THR A 6 -7.83 -17.37 11.05
C THR A 6 -9.00 -17.85 11.92
N ASP A 7 -8.69 -18.07 13.20
CA ASP A 7 -9.54 -17.86 14.38
C ASP A 7 -10.51 -18.97 14.87
N SER A 8 -10.51 -20.21 14.35
CA SER A 8 -11.31 -21.27 15.00
C SER A 8 -10.59 -22.07 16.09
N LEU A 9 -9.25 -21.96 16.19
CA LEU A 9 -8.41 -22.77 17.08
C LEU A 9 -7.46 -21.93 17.97
N ASP A 10 -7.57 -20.60 17.93
CA ASP A 10 -6.69 -19.75 18.73
C ASP A 10 -7.09 -19.78 20.21
N ILE A 11 -6.49 -20.72 20.95
CA ILE A 11 -6.61 -20.88 22.40
C ILE A 11 -6.25 -19.60 23.17
N TRP A 12 -5.50 -18.68 22.56
CA TRP A 12 -5.12 -17.41 23.15
C TRP A 12 -6.16 -16.31 22.94
N ALA A 13 -7.16 -16.51 22.07
CA ALA A 13 -8.20 -15.51 21.77
C ALA A 13 -9.58 -15.83 22.38
N VAL A 14 -9.83 -17.08 22.80
CA VAL A 14 -11.16 -17.54 23.23
C VAL A 14 -11.15 -17.97 24.70
N ASP A 15 -11.88 -17.24 25.56
CA ASP A 15 -11.99 -17.53 27.00
C ASP A 15 -12.66 -18.88 27.33
N SER A 16 -13.26 -19.56 26.35
CA SER A 16 -14.05 -20.79 26.60
C SER A 16 -13.22 -22.05 26.92
N GLN A 17 -11.89 -21.99 26.82
CA GLN A 17 -10.98 -23.09 27.19
C GLN A 17 -10.08 -22.75 28.38
N ILE A 18 -10.28 -21.60 29.01
CA ILE A 18 -9.42 -21.10 30.10
C ILE A 18 -10.03 -21.49 31.45
N GLY A 19 -9.19 -21.85 32.43
CA GLY A 19 -9.63 -22.08 33.81
C GLY A 19 -10.35 -20.85 34.38
N ALA A 20 -11.19 -21.04 35.39
CA ALA A 20 -11.95 -19.95 36.03
C ALA A 20 -11.05 -18.83 36.64
N ASP A 21 -9.76 -19.12 36.79
CA ASP A 21 -8.70 -18.25 37.31
C ASP A 21 -7.84 -17.58 36.22
N GLY A 22 -8.10 -17.82 34.93
CA GLY A 22 -7.31 -17.25 33.84
C GLY A 22 -5.99 -17.99 33.53
N SER A 23 -5.77 -19.16 34.14
CA SER A 23 -4.58 -19.99 33.93
C SER A 23 -4.71 -20.87 32.69
N ILE A 24 -3.55 -21.20 32.09
CA ILE A 24 -3.42 -22.15 30.98
C ILE A 24 -2.36 -23.19 31.30
N SER A 25 -2.68 -24.45 31.01
CA SER A 25 -1.75 -25.57 31.15
C SER A 25 -0.71 -25.51 30.04
N VAL A 26 0.56 -25.38 30.42
CA VAL A 26 1.71 -25.26 29.50
C VAL A 26 2.66 -26.42 29.70
N ASP A 27 3.08 -27.00 28.58
CA ASP A 27 4.06 -28.08 28.51
C ASP A 27 5.48 -27.51 28.41
N PHE A 28 6.33 -27.87 29.36
CA PHE A 28 7.72 -27.47 29.43
C PHE A 28 8.65 -28.62 29.07
N LEU A 29 9.49 -28.41 28.05
CA LEU A 29 10.48 -29.38 27.59
C LEU A 29 11.87 -28.93 28.03
N LEU A 30 12.47 -29.63 28.99
CA LEU A 30 13.80 -29.32 29.52
C LEU A 30 14.92 -29.91 28.63
N PRO A 31 16.14 -29.33 28.63
CA PRO A 31 17.28 -29.83 27.86
C PRO A 31 17.71 -31.24 28.25
N THR A 32 17.39 -31.64 29.50
CA THR A 32 17.63 -32.98 30.03
C THR A 32 16.67 -34.04 29.48
N GLY A 33 15.68 -33.65 28.67
CA GLY A 33 14.63 -34.52 28.14
C GLY A 33 13.43 -34.68 29.10
N ILE A 34 13.45 -34.01 30.25
CA ILE A 34 12.34 -34.02 31.22
C ILE A 34 11.18 -33.16 30.70
N TYR A 35 9.97 -33.69 30.82
CA TYR A 35 8.72 -33.01 30.54
C TYR A 35 8.03 -32.60 31.84
N ILE A 36 7.60 -31.34 31.93
CA ILE A 36 6.84 -30.81 33.06
C ILE A 36 5.61 -30.08 32.51
N ASN A 37 4.42 -30.39 33.01
CA ASN A 37 3.21 -29.64 32.71
C ASN A 37 2.85 -28.76 33.91
N LEU A 38 2.63 -27.47 33.68
CA LEU A 38 2.30 -26.48 34.72
C LEU A 38 1.19 -25.55 34.25
N ASP A 39 0.27 -25.25 35.16
CA ASP A 39 -0.69 -24.17 34.95
C ASP A 39 -0.02 -22.82 35.22
N VAL A 40 0.00 -21.96 34.22
CA VAL A 40 0.59 -20.62 34.29
C VAL A 40 -0.46 -19.55 33.98
N PRO A 41 -0.42 -18.39 34.65
CA PRO A 41 -1.29 -17.28 34.29
C PRO A 41 -1.02 -16.83 32.86
N ARG A 42 -2.07 -16.62 32.07
CA ARG A 42 -1.97 -16.20 30.67
C ARG A 42 -1.23 -14.85 30.51
N ASP A 43 -1.32 -13.98 31.50
CA ASP A 43 -0.69 -12.66 31.56
C ASP A 43 0.69 -12.66 32.24
N ALA A 44 1.16 -13.82 32.70
CA ALA A 44 2.50 -13.93 33.25
C ALA A 44 3.57 -13.66 32.19
N THR A 45 4.59 -12.93 32.58
CA THR A 45 5.78 -12.70 31.76
C THR A 45 6.58 -13.98 31.60
N ILE A 46 7.31 -14.10 30.49
CA ILE A 46 8.21 -15.23 30.24
C ILE A 46 9.23 -15.39 31.37
N SER A 47 9.71 -14.29 31.97
CA SER A 47 10.60 -14.32 33.15
C SER A 47 9.92 -14.94 34.38
N GLN A 48 8.68 -14.54 34.68
CA GLN A 48 7.90 -15.11 35.78
C GLN A 48 7.63 -16.61 35.55
N ILE A 49 7.27 -16.98 34.32
CA ILE A 49 7.06 -18.39 33.94
C ILE A 49 8.35 -19.18 34.11
N LYS A 50 9.50 -18.62 33.72
CA LYS A 50 10.81 -19.27 33.88
C LYS A 50 11.14 -19.51 35.36
N GLN A 51 10.84 -18.56 36.24
CA GLN A 51 10.98 -18.72 37.68
C GLN A 51 10.04 -19.78 38.26
N LEU A 52 8.79 -19.84 37.81
CA LEU A 52 7.83 -20.88 38.21
C LEU A 52 8.31 -22.27 37.78
N LEU A 53 8.75 -22.41 36.53
CA LEU A 53 9.34 -23.64 36.01
C LEU A 53 10.57 -24.05 36.84
N TRP A 54 11.48 -23.11 37.13
CA TRP A 54 12.70 -23.42 37.88
C TRP A 54 12.39 -23.96 39.27
N LYS A 55 11.43 -23.34 39.98
CA LYS A 55 10.97 -23.82 41.29
C LYS A 55 10.45 -25.25 41.21
N GLN A 56 9.66 -25.56 40.17
CA GLN A 56 9.12 -26.90 39.99
C GLN A 56 10.19 -27.91 39.56
N ALA A 57 11.11 -27.53 38.68
CA ALA A 57 12.12 -28.42 38.11
C ALA A 57 13.07 -29.01 39.17
N HIS A 58 13.27 -28.33 40.30
CA HIS A 58 14.06 -28.85 41.44
C HIS A 58 13.52 -30.20 41.98
N ALA A 59 12.22 -30.46 41.83
CA ALA A 59 11.60 -31.70 42.28
C ALA A 59 11.73 -32.86 41.27
N TYR A 60 12.30 -32.62 40.09
CA TYR A 60 12.39 -33.60 39.01
C TYR A 60 13.79 -34.23 38.88
N PRO A 61 13.89 -35.45 38.35
CA PRO A 61 15.18 -36.09 38.09
C PRO A 61 16.07 -35.25 37.16
N LEU A 62 17.38 -35.45 37.26
CA LEU A 62 18.39 -34.81 36.39
C LEU A 62 18.48 -33.28 36.52
N PHE A 63 17.84 -32.67 37.53
CA PHE A 63 17.92 -31.22 37.77
C PHE A 63 19.36 -30.72 37.93
N HIS A 64 20.23 -31.49 38.58
CA HIS A 64 21.65 -31.16 38.76
C HIS A 64 22.47 -31.06 37.47
N LEU A 65 21.91 -31.50 36.32
CA LEU A 65 22.53 -31.35 35.00
C LEU A 65 22.14 -30.04 34.30
N LEU A 66 21.18 -29.28 34.87
CA LEU A 66 20.82 -27.96 34.37
C LEU A 66 21.86 -26.93 34.84
N MET A 67 22.21 -26.00 33.95
CA MET A 67 22.98 -24.80 34.26
C MET A 67 22.14 -23.81 35.07
N GLU A 68 22.68 -22.63 35.34
CA GLU A 68 21.91 -21.56 35.98
C GLU A 68 20.71 -21.12 35.12
N ILE A 69 19.63 -20.66 35.77
CA ILE A 69 18.39 -20.21 35.12
C ILE A 69 18.62 -19.17 34.02
N ASP A 70 19.65 -18.33 34.17
CA ASP A 70 19.98 -17.25 33.24
C ASP A 70 20.78 -17.75 32.02
N SER A 71 21.32 -18.97 32.08
CA SER A 71 21.98 -19.62 30.93
C SER A 71 20.99 -20.13 29.88
N TYR A 72 19.68 -20.06 30.19
CA TYR A 72 18.61 -20.57 29.34
C TYR A 72 17.65 -19.46 28.90
N MET A 73 16.95 -19.74 27.80
CA MET A 73 15.78 -19.01 27.34
C MET A 73 14.70 -20.01 26.90
N PHE A 74 13.47 -19.54 26.74
CA PHE A 74 12.42 -20.37 26.15
C PHE A 74 12.43 -20.27 24.63
N SER A 75 12.00 -21.34 23.98
CA SER A 75 11.69 -21.41 22.56
C SER A 75 10.33 -22.07 22.37
N CYS A 76 9.58 -21.64 21.37
CA CYS A 76 8.29 -22.19 21.00
C CYS A 76 8.12 -22.25 19.49
N VAL A 77 7.10 -22.95 19.02
CA VAL A 77 6.62 -22.80 17.64
C VAL A 77 5.55 -21.72 17.65
N ASN A 78 5.69 -20.66 16.86
CA ASN A 78 4.72 -19.57 16.80
C ASN A 78 3.58 -19.86 15.78
N GLN A 79 2.61 -18.95 15.68
CA GLN A 79 1.45 -19.09 14.77
C GLN A 79 1.83 -19.18 13.27
N THR A 80 3.06 -18.80 12.91
CA THR A 80 3.60 -18.93 11.55
C THR A 80 4.33 -20.26 11.31
N ALA A 81 4.21 -21.21 12.24
CA ALA A 81 4.91 -22.50 12.23
C ALA A 81 6.44 -22.37 12.23
N VAL A 82 6.97 -21.31 12.81
CA VAL A 82 8.41 -21.04 12.95
C VAL A 82 8.86 -21.27 14.39
N HIS A 83 10.05 -21.84 14.56
CA HIS A 83 10.73 -21.86 15.85
C HIS A 83 11.14 -20.44 16.24
N GLU A 84 10.59 -19.96 17.34
CA GLU A 84 10.87 -18.64 17.91
C GLU A 84 11.57 -18.81 19.25
N GLU A 85 12.55 -17.96 19.52
CA GLU A 85 13.31 -17.92 20.77
C GLU A 85 12.97 -16.64 21.53
N LEU A 86 12.55 -16.79 22.79
CA LEU A 86 11.97 -15.74 23.62
C LEU A 86 13.05 -15.09 24.48
N GLU A 87 13.85 -14.21 23.86
CA GLU A 87 14.89 -13.45 24.58
C GLU A 87 14.30 -12.34 25.47
N ASP A 88 13.25 -11.68 24.97
CA ASP A 88 12.56 -10.64 25.72
C ASP A 88 11.67 -11.31 26.76
N GLU A 89 12.27 -11.61 27.91
CA GLU A 89 11.56 -12.27 29.00
C GLU A 89 10.50 -11.36 29.66
N THR A 90 10.38 -10.10 29.24
CA THR A 90 9.32 -9.19 29.69
C THR A 90 8.00 -9.42 28.96
N GLN A 91 8.03 -10.08 27.79
CA GLN A 91 6.81 -10.42 27.05
C GLN A 91 5.91 -11.33 27.88
N ARG A 92 4.60 -11.19 27.69
CA ARG A 92 3.63 -12.10 28.31
C ARG A 92 3.35 -13.28 27.41
N LEU A 93 2.98 -14.41 27.99
CA LEU A 93 2.63 -15.62 27.24
C LEU A 93 1.51 -15.37 26.21
N CYS A 94 0.51 -14.55 26.56
CA CYS A 94 -0.57 -14.17 25.67
C CYS A 94 -0.20 -13.22 24.54
N ASP A 95 0.96 -12.59 24.61
CA ASP A 95 1.51 -11.74 23.55
C ASP A 95 2.39 -12.58 22.60
N VAL A 96 3.14 -13.55 23.15
CA VAL A 96 3.92 -14.53 22.38
C VAL A 96 3.04 -15.44 21.51
N ARG A 97 1.90 -15.90 22.04
CA ARG A 97 0.91 -16.74 21.33
C ARG A 97 1.54 -17.97 20.64
N PRO A 98 2.21 -18.86 21.37
CA PRO A 98 2.77 -20.06 20.75
C PRO A 98 1.67 -20.93 20.14
N PHE A 99 1.93 -21.59 19.01
CA PHE A 99 0.96 -22.38 18.25
C PHE A 99 0.23 -23.40 19.13
N LEU A 100 0.99 -24.05 20.01
CA LEU A 100 0.49 -24.84 21.14
C LEU A 100 1.09 -24.26 22.42
N PRO A 101 0.49 -24.49 23.61
CA PRO A 101 1.03 -24.03 24.88
C PRO A 101 2.23 -24.90 25.28
N VAL A 102 3.30 -24.87 24.48
CA VAL A 102 4.52 -25.66 24.63
C VAL A 102 5.72 -24.72 24.62
N LEU A 103 6.50 -24.72 25.70
CA LEU A 103 7.73 -23.95 25.87
C LEU A 103 8.92 -24.91 26.06
N LYS A 104 9.84 -24.91 25.10
CA LYS A 104 11.08 -25.66 25.18
C LYS A 104 12.16 -24.77 25.78
N LEU A 105 12.84 -25.26 26.81
CA LEU A 105 13.98 -24.56 27.39
C LEU A 105 15.24 -24.88 26.57
N VAL A 106 15.92 -23.86 26.06
CA VAL A 106 17.13 -23.95 25.22
C VAL A 106 18.26 -23.11 25.80
N THR A 107 19.51 -23.52 25.57
CA THR A 107 20.69 -22.76 26.01
C THR A 107 20.80 -21.47 25.21
N ARG A 108 21.28 -20.39 25.84
CA ARG A 108 21.52 -19.11 25.16
C ARG A 108 22.75 -19.19 24.24
N ASN A 109 22.64 -19.88 23.11
CA ASN A 109 23.69 -20.01 22.09
C ASN A 109 23.06 -19.98 20.69
N CYS A 110 22.58 -18.80 20.28
CA CYS A 110 21.80 -18.68 19.06
C CYS A 110 22.43 -17.64 18.13
N ASP A 111 22.58 -17.98 16.85
CA ASP A 111 23.12 -17.10 15.82
C ASP A 111 22.27 -15.81 15.75
N PRO A 112 22.85 -14.62 15.96
CA PRO A 112 22.14 -13.35 15.86
C PRO A 112 21.39 -13.15 14.54
N GLY A 113 21.77 -13.85 13.47
CA GLY A 113 21.09 -13.84 12.17
C GLY A 113 19.71 -14.49 12.19
N GLU A 114 19.55 -15.67 12.82
CA GLU A 114 18.26 -16.37 12.90
C GLU A 114 17.23 -15.56 13.72
N LYS A 115 17.71 -14.75 14.68
CA LYS A 115 16.88 -13.86 15.52
C LYS A 115 16.24 -12.71 14.75
N LEU A 116 17.00 -12.06 13.86
CA LEU A 116 16.47 -10.96 13.04
C LEU A 116 15.46 -11.49 12.04
N ASP A 117 15.75 -12.66 11.45
CA ASP A 117 14.90 -13.30 10.46
C ASP A 117 13.53 -13.68 11.04
N SER A 118 13.49 -14.19 12.28
CA SER A 118 12.24 -14.42 13.00
C SER A 118 11.45 -13.13 13.24
N LYS A 119 12.10 -12.07 13.75
CA LYS A 119 11.45 -10.77 13.99
C LYS A 119 10.87 -10.16 12.72
N ILE A 120 11.61 -10.25 11.60
CA ILE A 120 11.12 -9.83 10.29
C ILE A 120 9.92 -10.69 9.89
N GLY A 121 10.02 -12.02 10.02
CA GLY A 121 8.95 -12.94 9.65
C GLY A 121 7.63 -12.67 10.36
N VAL A 122 7.68 -12.44 11.68
CA VAL A 122 6.51 -12.06 12.50
C VAL A 122 5.94 -10.71 12.03
N LEU A 123 6.81 -9.72 11.80
CA LEU A 123 6.39 -8.38 11.40
C LEU A 123 5.71 -8.37 10.02
N ILE A 124 6.28 -9.07 9.04
CA ILE A 124 5.69 -9.18 7.68
C ILE A 124 4.51 -10.14 7.62
N GLY A 125 4.32 -10.99 8.64
CA GLY A 125 3.26 -12.00 8.69
C GLY A 125 3.50 -13.20 7.79
N LYS A 126 4.76 -13.50 7.45
CA LYS A 126 5.18 -14.59 6.57
C LYS A 126 6.58 -15.07 6.97
N GLY A 127 6.77 -16.37 7.17
CA GLY A 127 8.06 -16.90 7.60
C GLY A 127 9.10 -16.79 6.48
N LEU A 128 10.31 -16.31 6.77
CA LEU A 128 11.36 -16.18 5.73
C LEU A 128 11.80 -17.53 5.14
N HIS A 129 11.68 -18.60 5.94
CA HIS A 129 11.92 -19.98 5.49
C HIS A 129 10.99 -20.41 4.34
N GLU A 130 9.81 -19.80 4.22
CA GLU A 130 8.90 -20.07 3.11
C GLU A 130 9.50 -19.62 1.77
N PHE A 131 10.32 -18.56 1.77
CA PHE A 131 11.03 -18.12 0.57
C PHE A 131 12.17 -19.07 0.21
N ASP A 132 12.89 -19.59 1.21
CA ASP A 132 13.95 -20.57 1.00
C ASP A 132 13.39 -21.92 0.49
N ALA A 133 12.18 -22.29 0.91
CA ALA A 133 11.50 -23.50 0.47
C ALA A 133 11.05 -23.47 -0.99
N LEU A 134 10.95 -22.29 -1.63
CA LEU A 134 10.57 -22.19 -3.04
C LEU A 134 11.63 -22.75 -3.99
N GLN A 135 12.90 -22.80 -3.56
CA GLN A 135 14.05 -23.21 -4.38
C GLN A 135 14.13 -22.47 -5.73
N ASP A 136 13.65 -21.23 -5.78
CA ASP A 136 13.61 -20.40 -6.98
C ASP A 136 14.88 -19.55 -7.09
N PRO A 137 15.72 -19.73 -8.14
CA PRO A 137 16.91 -18.92 -8.36
C PRO A 137 16.65 -17.41 -8.43
N GLU A 138 15.50 -16.98 -8.98
CA GLU A 138 15.15 -15.56 -9.06
C GLU A 138 14.92 -14.97 -7.67
N VAL A 139 14.23 -15.71 -6.80
CA VAL A 139 13.99 -15.34 -5.40
C VAL A 139 15.33 -15.20 -4.65
N HIS A 140 16.23 -16.17 -4.78
CA HIS A 140 17.53 -16.13 -4.11
C HIS A 140 18.42 -14.97 -4.61
N ASP A 141 18.49 -14.76 -5.93
CA ASP A 141 19.26 -13.66 -6.53
C ASP A 141 18.69 -12.30 -6.10
N PHE A 142 17.35 -12.16 -6.08
CA PHE A 142 16.67 -10.96 -5.59
C PHE A 142 17.00 -10.69 -4.11
N ARG A 143 16.84 -11.69 -3.23
CA ARG A 143 17.15 -11.58 -1.80
C ARG A 143 18.59 -11.15 -1.57
N ALA A 144 19.54 -11.79 -2.25
CA ALA A 144 20.96 -11.47 -2.11
C ALA A 144 21.30 -10.05 -2.61
N LYS A 145 20.62 -9.55 -3.64
CA LYS A 145 20.85 -8.20 -4.16
C LYS A 145 20.19 -7.13 -3.30
N MET A 146 18.94 -7.31 -2.92
CA MET A 146 18.22 -6.33 -2.08
C MET A 146 18.80 -6.26 -0.67
N ARG A 147 19.33 -7.37 -0.15
CA ARG A 147 20.09 -7.39 1.10
C ARG A 147 21.32 -6.48 1.02
N ARG A 148 22.09 -6.54 -0.08
CA ARG A 148 23.24 -5.65 -0.30
C ARG A 148 22.84 -4.17 -0.28
N ILE A 149 21.78 -3.80 -1.01
CA ILE A 149 21.25 -2.42 -0.99
C ILE A 149 20.88 -1.99 0.43
N SER A 150 20.24 -2.88 1.18
CA SER A 150 19.82 -2.63 2.57
C SER A 150 21.01 -2.46 3.52
N GLU A 151 22.04 -3.30 3.37
CA GLU A 151 23.29 -3.26 4.15
C GLU A 151 24.11 -2.02 3.84
N GLU A 152 24.30 -1.68 2.56
CA GLU A 152 24.97 -0.44 2.11
C GLU A 152 24.27 0.79 2.70
N LYS A 153 22.93 0.80 2.68
CA LYS A 153 22.15 1.90 3.23
C LYS A 153 22.29 1.99 4.75
N ILE A 154 22.19 0.89 5.49
CA ILE A 154 22.42 0.87 6.94
C ILE A 154 23.83 1.34 7.29
N GLN A 155 24.83 0.92 6.53
CA GLN A 155 26.22 1.35 6.74
C GLN A 155 26.37 2.86 6.54
N SER A 156 25.65 3.45 5.57
CA SER A 156 25.65 4.89 5.33
C SER A 156 24.99 5.72 6.46
N LEU A 157 24.19 5.08 7.32
CA LEU A 157 23.57 5.75 8.47
C LEU A 157 24.52 5.85 9.67
N VAL A 158 25.57 5.02 9.72
CA VAL A 158 26.55 5.04 10.81
C VAL A 158 27.38 6.31 10.75
N GLY A 159 27.47 7.00 11.88
CA GLY A 159 28.24 8.25 11.99
C GLY A 159 27.54 9.48 11.43
N LEU A 160 26.24 9.39 11.08
CA LEU A 160 25.44 10.57 10.78
C LEU A 160 25.42 11.54 11.97
N SER A 161 25.41 12.84 11.67
CA SER A 161 25.13 13.84 12.68
C SER A 161 23.69 13.68 13.19
N TRP A 162 23.42 14.11 14.43
CA TRP A 162 22.06 14.09 14.97
C TRP A 162 21.07 14.88 14.10
N MET A 163 21.54 15.91 13.39
CA MET A 163 20.72 16.75 12.51
C MET A 163 20.40 16.04 11.20
N ASP A 164 21.35 15.30 10.62
CA ASP A 164 21.10 14.49 9.42
C ASP A 164 20.22 13.27 9.74
N TRP A 165 20.40 12.68 10.92
CA TRP A 165 19.48 11.66 11.45
C TRP A 165 18.07 12.22 11.63
N LEU A 166 17.93 13.44 12.17
CA LEU A 166 16.63 14.10 12.32
C LEU A 166 15.95 14.32 10.96
N LYS A 167 16.69 14.78 9.95
CA LYS A 167 16.17 14.93 8.56
C LYS A 167 15.71 13.61 7.95
N HIS A 168 16.47 12.54 8.16
CA HIS A 168 16.14 11.20 7.67
C HIS A 168 14.90 10.61 8.36
N THR A 169 14.83 10.79 9.67
CA THR A 169 13.82 10.17 10.54
C THR A 169 12.51 10.93 10.58
N TYR A 170 12.60 12.26 10.66
CA TYR A 170 11.49 13.20 10.75
C TYR A 170 11.69 14.33 9.72
N PRO A 171 11.58 14.00 8.42
CA PRO A 171 11.80 14.98 7.35
C PRO A 171 10.82 16.15 7.48
N PRO A 172 11.30 17.40 7.34
CA PRO A 172 10.43 18.58 7.45
C PRO A 172 9.46 18.62 6.25
N GLU A 173 8.17 18.77 6.52
CA GLU A 173 7.14 18.88 5.48
C GLU A 173 7.13 20.30 4.91
N GLN A 174 7.61 20.47 3.67
CA GLN A 174 7.79 21.79 3.06
C GLN A 174 7.09 21.90 1.70
N GLU A 175 6.53 23.06 1.42
CA GLU A 175 5.97 23.42 0.12
C GLU A 175 6.74 24.63 -0.46
N PRO A 176 7.35 24.50 -1.66
CA PRO A 176 8.28 25.49 -2.18
C PRO A 176 7.62 26.81 -2.61
N VAL A 177 6.35 26.76 -3.05
CA VAL A 177 5.62 27.92 -3.60
C VAL A 177 4.64 28.46 -2.57
N VAL A 178 4.78 29.72 -2.17
CA VAL A 178 3.80 30.42 -1.32
C VAL A 178 2.72 31.06 -2.21
N PRO A 179 1.44 30.63 -2.12
CA PRO A 179 0.37 31.22 -2.91
C PRO A 179 0.15 32.69 -2.57
N GLU A 180 -0.15 33.52 -3.58
CA GLU A 180 -0.39 34.95 -3.41
C GLU A 180 -1.58 35.25 -2.47
N SER A 181 -2.54 34.32 -2.40
CA SER A 181 -3.74 34.38 -1.55
C SER A 181 -3.46 34.34 -0.03
N PHE A 182 -2.22 34.10 0.40
CA PHE A 182 -1.85 34.12 1.81
C PHE A 182 -1.72 35.53 2.39
N GLN A 183 -1.43 36.55 1.57
CA GLN A 183 -1.17 37.91 2.08
C GLN A 183 -2.36 38.48 2.87
N ASP A 184 -3.59 38.23 2.40
CA ASP A 184 -4.82 38.68 3.05
C ASP A 184 -5.18 37.91 4.33
N LYS A 185 -4.51 36.77 4.57
CA LYS A 185 -4.73 35.90 5.74
C LYS A 185 -3.71 36.14 6.86
N LEU A 186 -2.65 36.91 6.61
CA LEU A 186 -1.63 37.25 7.58
C LEU A 186 -2.05 38.45 8.46
N TYR A 187 -1.69 38.43 9.73
CA TYR A 187 -1.99 39.52 10.66
C TYR A 187 -1.08 40.72 10.38
N SER A 188 -1.60 41.71 9.65
CA SER A 188 -0.82 42.88 9.18
C SER A 188 0.47 42.44 8.46
N GLY A 189 0.38 41.41 7.61
CA GLY A 189 1.53 40.86 6.88
C GLY A 189 2.47 39.97 7.70
N ASN A 190 2.17 39.68 8.98
CA ASN A 190 3.00 38.87 9.87
C ASN A 190 2.28 37.59 10.34
N LEU A 191 3.08 36.60 10.77
CA LEU A 191 2.64 35.40 11.47
C LEU A 191 2.60 35.67 12.97
N VAL A 192 1.54 35.21 13.64
CA VAL A 192 1.49 35.17 15.11
C VAL A 192 1.70 33.72 15.54
N VAL A 193 2.87 33.43 16.12
CA VAL A 193 3.30 32.08 16.51
C VAL A 193 3.38 31.99 18.03
N ALA A 194 2.79 30.94 18.60
CA ALA A 194 2.91 30.63 20.02
C ALA A 194 3.99 29.58 20.23
N VAL A 195 4.95 29.87 21.12
CA VAL A 195 6.06 28.98 21.46
C VAL A 195 5.97 28.56 22.92
N HIS A 196 5.97 27.24 23.14
CA HIS A 196 5.99 26.54 24.43
C HIS A 196 7.43 26.12 24.76
N PHE A 197 7.76 25.97 26.04
CA PHE A 197 9.04 25.40 26.47
C PHE A 197 8.80 24.05 27.14
N ASP A 198 9.56 23.02 26.79
CA ASP A 198 9.34 21.64 27.25
C ASP A 198 9.30 21.49 28.79
N ASN A 199 10.01 22.37 29.51
CA ASN A 199 10.11 22.37 30.98
C ASN A 199 9.30 23.49 31.67
N CYS A 200 8.44 24.20 30.95
CA CYS A 200 7.70 25.35 31.48
C CYS A 200 6.26 25.37 30.97
N GLN A 201 5.30 25.72 31.83
CA GLN A 201 3.90 25.90 31.40
C GLN A 201 3.66 27.22 30.66
N ASP A 202 4.67 28.08 30.57
CA ASP A 202 4.55 29.39 29.95
C ASP A 202 4.52 29.30 28.42
N VAL A 203 3.59 30.07 27.84
CA VAL A 203 3.38 30.18 26.40
C VAL A 203 3.66 31.62 25.98
N PHE A 204 4.60 31.80 25.06
CA PHE A 204 4.93 33.13 24.53
C PHE A 204 4.45 33.26 23.09
N SER A 205 3.69 34.33 22.82
CA SER A 205 3.24 34.66 21.47
C SER A 205 4.17 35.69 20.83
N PHE A 206 4.60 35.42 19.60
CA PHE A 206 5.50 36.27 18.82
C PHE A 206 4.85 36.66 17.50
N GLN A 207 4.93 37.94 17.16
CA GLN A 207 4.60 38.41 15.82
C GLN A 207 5.88 38.44 14.99
N VAL A 208 5.97 37.58 13.97
CA VAL A 208 7.18 37.36 13.17
C VAL A 208 6.89 37.42 11.67
N SER A 209 7.92 37.73 10.88
CA SER A 209 7.81 37.69 9.43
C SER A 209 7.55 36.25 8.95
N PRO A 210 6.67 36.03 7.95
CA PRO A 210 6.49 34.71 7.34
C PRO A 210 7.77 34.14 6.73
N ASN A 211 8.70 35.02 6.33
CA ASN A 211 9.98 34.66 5.74
C ASN A 211 11.11 34.49 6.77
N MET A 212 10.79 34.52 8.06
CA MET A 212 11.76 34.27 9.12
C MET A 212 12.25 32.82 9.08
N ASN A 213 13.54 32.62 9.38
CA ASN A 213 14.14 31.29 9.55
C ASN A 213 13.85 30.77 10.98
N PRO A 214 13.58 29.47 11.17
CA PRO A 214 13.37 28.83 12.47
C PRO A 214 14.36 29.25 13.57
N ILE A 215 15.65 29.36 13.27
CA ILE A 215 16.68 29.69 14.29
C ILE A 215 16.49 31.10 14.87
N LYS A 216 15.99 32.05 14.08
CA LYS A 216 15.68 33.41 14.56
C LYS A 216 14.46 33.41 15.48
N LEU A 217 13.52 32.48 15.29
CA LEU A 217 12.41 32.30 16.22
C LEU A 217 12.90 31.68 17.54
N ASN A 218 13.87 30.75 17.51
CA ASN A 218 14.54 30.25 18.72
C ASN A 218 15.18 31.40 19.52
N GLU A 219 15.96 32.25 18.85
CA GLU A 219 16.58 33.44 19.46
C GLU A 219 15.55 34.34 20.18
N LEU A 220 14.43 34.63 19.52
CA LEU A 220 13.37 35.46 20.09
C LEU A 220 12.72 34.81 21.31
N ALA A 221 12.44 33.51 21.21
CA ALA A 221 11.85 32.73 22.31
C ALA A 221 12.78 32.69 23.53
N ILE A 222 14.04 32.32 23.33
CA ILE A 222 15.05 32.21 24.38
C ILE A 222 15.28 33.56 25.05
N ARG A 223 15.44 34.65 24.27
CA ARG A 223 15.61 36.01 24.81
C ARG A 223 14.42 36.42 25.68
N LYS A 224 13.19 36.09 25.25
CA LYS A 224 11.97 36.37 26.02
C LYS A 224 11.92 35.56 27.32
N ARG A 225 12.30 34.28 27.28
CA ARG A 225 12.40 33.42 28.49
C ARG A 225 13.42 33.96 29.47
N LEU A 226 14.63 34.31 29.01
CA LEU A 226 15.70 34.84 29.86
C LEU A 226 15.31 36.18 30.49
N THR A 227 14.55 37.02 29.79
CA THR A 227 14.05 38.29 30.34
C THR A 227 13.07 38.08 31.51
N ILE A 228 12.33 36.96 31.54
CA ILE A 228 11.25 36.71 32.52
C ILE A 228 11.71 35.77 33.65
N HIS A 229 12.52 34.76 33.32
CA HIS A 229 12.91 33.69 34.24
C HIS A 229 14.43 33.51 34.39
N GLY A 230 15.25 34.21 33.59
CA GLY A 230 16.70 34.02 33.56
C GLY A 230 17.46 34.79 34.65
N LYS A 231 18.69 34.35 34.93
CA LYS A 231 19.70 35.14 35.66
C LYS A 231 20.46 36.01 34.66
N GLU A 232 20.97 37.17 35.09
CA GLU A 232 21.60 38.18 34.21
C GLU A 232 22.82 37.67 33.38
N ASP A 233 23.37 36.49 33.70
CA ASP A 233 24.57 35.90 33.06
C ASP A 233 24.35 34.52 32.36
N GLU A 234 23.10 34.08 32.13
CA GLU A 234 22.85 32.82 31.38
C GLU A 234 22.95 33.03 29.86
N GLU A 235 24.10 32.69 29.27
CA GLU A 235 24.24 32.55 27.82
C GLU A 235 23.70 31.19 27.35
N VAL A 236 22.69 31.22 26.49
CA VAL A 236 22.05 30.03 25.90
C VAL A 236 22.12 30.14 24.39
N ASP A 237 22.74 29.17 23.72
CA ASP A 237 22.85 29.14 22.25
C ASP A 237 21.52 28.72 21.61
N PRO A 238 20.92 29.54 20.72
CA PRO A 238 19.74 29.17 19.95
C PRO A 238 19.87 27.89 19.12
N ALA A 239 21.10 27.50 18.75
CA ALA A 239 21.41 26.28 18.01
C ALA A 239 21.31 25.01 18.87
N ASP A 240 21.24 25.13 20.20
CA ASP A 240 21.00 24.00 21.11
C ASP A 240 19.51 23.63 21.23
N TYR A 241 18.65 24.30 20.47
CA TYR A 241 17.21 24.07 20.47
C TYR A 241 16.67 23.82 19.07
N VAL A 242 15.59 23.03 19.00
CA VAL A 242 14.81 22.77 17.78
C VAL A 242 13.33 23.02 18.05
N LEU A 243 12.61 23.54 17.06
CA LEU A 243 11.16 23.70 17.15
C LEU A 243 10.49 22.38 16.78
N GLN A 244 9.57 21.94 17.62
CA GLN A 244 8.69 20.80 17.39
C GLN A 244 7.26 21.33 17.25
N VAL A 245 6.47 20.81 16.32
CA VAL A 245 5.02 21.07 16.30
C VAL A 245 4.44 20.47 17.57
N SER A 246 3.81 21.31 18.37
CA SER A 246 3.41 20.90 19.71
C SER A 246 2.41 19.73 19.65
N GLY A 247 2.70 18.64 20.37
CA GLY A 247 1.91 17.41 20.39
C GLY A 247 2.11 16.47 19.19
N ARG A 248 3.07 16.74 18.30
CA ARG A 248 3.40 15.91 17.14
C ARG A 248 4.90 15.64 17.03
N LEU A 249 5.28 14.48 16.51
CA LEU A 249 6.66 14.18 16.10
C LEU A 249 6.95 14.79 14.73
N GLU A 250 6.84 16.11 14.65
CA GLU A 250 7.09 16.92 13.46
C GLU A 250 7.95 18.11 13.89
N TYR A 251 9.01 18.41 13.16
CA TYR A 251 10.01 19.40 13.56
C TYR A 251 10.15 20.49 12.50
N VAL A 252 10.35 21.73 12.95
CA VAL A 252 10.52 22.93 12.14
C VAL A 252 11.96 23.41 12.30
N PHE A 253 12.80 23.13 11.31
CA PHE A 253 14.24 23.38 11.38
C PHE A 253 14.88 23.52 9.98
N GLY A 254 16.14 23.93 9.94
CA GLY A 254 16.87 24.21 8.70
C GLY A 254 16.68 25.65 8.21
N ASP A 255 17.10 25.91 6.97
CA ASP A 255 17.25 27.29 6.47
C ASP A 255 16.02 27.86 5.75
N HIS A 256 14.92 27.13 5.79
CA HIS A 256 13.71 27.47 5.06
C HIS A 256 12.83 28.49 5.81
N PRO A 257 12.13 29.40 5.10
CA PRO A 257 11.10 30.25 5.67
C PRO A 257 10.03 29.48 6.47
N LEU A 258 9.59 30.03 7.60
CA LEU A 258 8.49 29.47 8.41
C LEU A 258 7.22 29.20 7.57
N ILE A 259 6.89 30.07 6.63
CA ILE A 259 5.71 29.90 5.76
C ILE A 259 5.81 28.73 4.77
N GLN A 260 7.00 28.15 4.56
CA GLN A 260 7.13 26.96 3.70
C GLN A 260 6.72 25.68 4.41
N PHE A 261 6.71 25.64 5.74
CA PHE A 261 6.34 24.44 6.49
C PHE A 261 4.84 24.18 6.42
N GLN A 262 4.45 22.95 6.07
CA GLN A 262 3.06 22.57 5.79
C GLN A 262 2.12 22.83 6.99
N TYR A 263 2.57 22.53 8.21
CA TYR A 263 1.82 22.84 9.44
C TYR A 263 1.54 24.34 9.57
N ILE A 264 2.54 25.20 9.34
CA ILE A 264 2.39 26.66 9.43
C ILE A 264 1.41 27.17 8.38
N ARG A 265 1.51 26.68 7.14
CA ARG A 265 0.57 27.04 6.06
C ARG A 265 -0.85 26.65 6.41
N HIS A 266 -1.04 25.45 6.96
CA HIS A 266 -2.35 24.97 7.38
C HIS A 266 -2.95 25.86 8.48
N CYS A 267 -2.13 26.29 9.44
CA CYS A 267 -2.55 27.26 10.46
C CYS A 267 -2.99 28.59 9.85
N VAL A 268 -2.20 29.16 8.94
CA VAL A 268 -2.55 30.44 8.27
C VAL A 268 -3.83 30.30 7.45
N MET A 269 -3.98 29.19 6.72
CA MET A 269 -5.17 28.90 5.92
C MET A 269 -6.44 28.85 6.78
N ASN A 270 -6.34 28.25 7.96
CA ASN A 270 -7.44 28.11 8.91
C ASN A 270 -7.59 29.32 9.87
N ARG A 271 -6.77 30.37 9.71
CA ARG A 271 -6.68 31.53 10.62
C ARG A 271 -6.43 31.12 12.09
N THR A 272 -5.65 30.08 12.31
CA THR A 272 -5.18 29.66 13.64
C THR A 272 -3.73 30.04 13.84
N HIS A 273 -3.31 30.21 15.10
CA HIS A 273 -1.92 30.51 15.43
C HIS A 273 -1.11 29.21 15.53
N PRO A 274 0.01 29.08 14.79
CA PRO A 274 0.91 27.95 14.95
C PRO A 274 1.36 27.79 16.39
N GLN A 275 1.33 26.55 16.89
CA GLN A 275 1.76 26.17 18.22
C GLN A 275 3.01 25.30 18.11
N LEU A 276 4.15 25.81 18.59
CA LEU A 276 5.44 25.14 18.52
C LEU A 276 6.01 24.96 19.93
N THR A 277 6.70 23.86 20.18
CA THR A 277 7.44 23.59 21.41
C THR A 277 8.93 23.71 21.12
N LEU A 278 9.64 24.50 21.92
CA LEU A 278 11.09 24.59 21.88
C LEU A 278 11.69 23.44 22.69
N VAL A 279 12.36 22.51 22.00
CA VAL A 279 12.92 21.29 22.56
C VAL A 279 14.44 21.37 22.55
N GLU A 280 15.08 20.94 23.63
CA GLU A 280 16.54 20.86 23.70
C GLU A 280 17.09 19.78 22.77
N CYS A 281 18.10 20.12 21.99
CA CYS A 281 18.79 19.18 21.11
C CYS A 281 19.42 18.00 21.87
N CYS A 282 19.67 18.13 23.18
CA CYS A 282 20.16 17.01 24.01
C CYS A 282 19.18 15.83 24.06
N THR A 283 17.86 16.08 24.02
CA THR A 283 16.82 15.05 23.97
C THR A 283 16.84 14.32 22.63
N ILE A 284 16.98 15.07 21.53
CA ILE A 284 17.08 14.52 20.17
C ILE A 284 18.37 13.73 19.98
N LYS A 285 19.50 14.21 20.53
CA LYS A 285 20.78 13.50 20.53
C LYS A 285 20.68 12.15 21.24
N LYS A 286 20.01 12.06 22.39
CA LYS A 286 19.74 10.78 23.08
C LYS A 286 18.91 9.81 22.24
N MET A 287 17.87 10.30 21.55
CA MET A 287 17.09 9.47 20.64
C MET A 287 17.94 8.92 19.50
N CYS A 288 18.77 9.78 18.89
CA CYS A 288 19.73 9.40 17.85
C CYS A 288 20.72 8.34 18.37
N GLU A 289 21.31 8.54 19.55
CA GLU A 289 22.26 7.60 20.16
C GLU A 289 21.63 6.21 20.38
N GLN A 290 20.41 6.15 20.95
CA GLN A 290 19.69 4.88 21.12
C GLN A 290 19.43 4.15 19.81
N GLU A 291 19.17 4.92 18.75
CA GLU A 291 18.95 4.38 17.43
C GLU A 291 20.24 3.88 16.78
N MET A 292 21.33 4.64 16.90
CA MET A 292 22.66 4.25 16.42
C MET A 292 23.14 2.97 17.09
N ILE A 293 22.95 2.81 18.40
CA ILE A 293 23.26 1.56 19.11
C ILE A 293 22.52 0.36 18.49
N ALA A 294 21.25 0.53 18.11
CA ALA A 294 20.48 -0.53 17.48
C ALA A 294 20.99 -0.87 16.06
N ILE A 295 21.42 0.14 15.30
CA ILE A 295 21.97 0.00 13.95
C ILE A 295 23.36 -0.67 13.99
N GLU A 296 24.27 -0.18 14.84
CA GLU A 296 25.60 -0.77 15.03
C GLU A 296 25.51 -2.21 15.52
N ALA A 297 24.58 -2.48 16.44
CA ALA A 297 24.29 -3.84 16.89
C ALA A 297 23.82 -4.73 15.74
N ALA A 298 23.19 -4.20 14.68
CA ALA A 298 22.77 -4.95 13.49
C ALA A 298 23.91 -5.15 12.47
N ILE A 299 24.78 -4.16 12.27
CA ILE A 299 25.93 -4.20 11.34
C ILE A 299 27.00 -5.18 11.82
N ASN A 300 27.31 -5.16 13.11
CA ASN A 300 28.31 -6.04 13.72
C ASN A 300 27.92 -7.54 13.67
N ARG A 301 26.77 -7.90 13.08
CA ARG A 301 26.20 -9.25 13.05
C ARG A 301 26.68 -10.15 11.92
N LYS A 302 27.48 -9.67 10.95
CA LYS A 302 28.30 -10.52 10.04
C LYS A 302 29.10 -9.71 9.02
N SER A 303 30.41 -9.64 9.23
CA SER A 303 31.40 -9.76 8.14
C SER A 303 31.63 -11.24 7.83
N SER A 304 30.58 -12.01 7.52
CA SER A 304 30.81 -13.32 6.91
C SER A 304 31.30 -13.06 5.50
N ASN A 305 32.60 -13.28 5.28
CA ASN A 305 33.31 -13.26 4.00
C ASN A 305 32.35 -13.23 2.81
N LEU A 306 32.14 -12.02 2.26
CA LEU A 306 31.61 -11.87 0.93
C LEU A 306 32.40 -12.84 0.05
N PRO A 307 31.76 -13.76 -0.69
CA PRO A 307 32.49 -14.45 -1.73
C PRO A 307 33.09 -13.37 -2.61
N LEU A 308 34.43 -13.39 -2.74
CA LEU A 308 35.15 -12.57 -3.71
C LEU A 308 34.37 -12.62 -5.04
N PRO A 309 34.31 -11.51 -5.81
CA PRO A 309 33.67 -11.53 -7.11
C PRO A 309 34.16 -12.78 -7.83
N LEU A 310 33.24 -13.70 -8.11
CA LEU A 310 33.59 -14.90 -8.85
C LEU A 310 34.32 -14.39 -10.11
N PRO A 311 35.52 -14.91 -10.44
CA PRO A 311 36.18 -14.54 -11.68
C PRO A 311 35.15 -14.69 -12.79
N PRO A 312 35.10 -13.76 -13.76
CA PRO A 312 34.07 -13.77 -14.81
C PRO A 312 33.99 -15.19 -15.34
N LYS A 313 32.85 -15.86 -15.10
CA LYS A 313 32.63 -17.22 -15.59
C LYS A 313 32.96 -17.14 -17.08
N LYS A 314 33.93 -17.95 -17.53
CA LYS A 314 34.28 -18.09 -18.95
C LYS A 314 32.98 -18.04 -19.73
N THR A 315 32.82 -17.01 -20.55
CA THR A 315 31.62 -16.76 -21.33
C THR A 315 31.30 -18.04 -22.07
N ARG A 316 30.27 -18.77 -21.60
CA ARG A 316 29.72 -19.86 -22.40
C ARG A 316 29.32 -19.21 -23.72
N THR A 317 29.74 -19.78 -24.83
CA THR A 317 29.17 -19.44 -26.13
C THR A 317 27.66 -19.56 -26.00
N THR A 318 26.98 -18.44 -26.19
CA THR A 318 25.53 -18.31 -26.12
C THR A 318 25.06 -17.90 -27.50
N THR A 319 23.90 -18.41 -27.90
CA THR A 319 23.29 -18.08 -29.19
C THR A 319 22.37 -16.87 -28.99
N SER A 320 22.36 -15.91 -29.91
CA SER A 320 21.41 -14.81 -29.84
C SER A 320 20.02 -15.27 -30.26
N VAL A 321 18.98 -14.73 -29.64
CA VAL A 321 17.58 -14.93 -30.09
C VAL A 321 17.41 -14.52 -31.55
N TRP A 322 18.11 -13.49 -32.01
CA TRP A 322 17.99 -12.98 -33.38
C TRP A 322 18.57 -13.90 -34.45
N ASP A 323 19.40 -14.88 -34.06
CA ASP A 323 19.98 -15.85 -34.99
C ASP A 323 18.97 -16.98 -35.34
N ILE A 324 17.80 -17.00 -34.71
CA ILE A 324 16.82 -18.08 -34.82
C ILE A 324 15.61 -17.61 -35.63
N SER A 325 15.59 -17.97 -36.91
CA SER A 325 14.50 -17.65 -37.84
C SER A 325 13.36 -18.68 -37.85
N ASN A 326 13.37 -19.64 -36.92
CA ASN A 326 12.30 -20.64 -36.80
C ASN A 326 11.05 -20.04 -36.13
N PRO A 327 9.83 -20.53 -36.45
CA PRO A 327 8.62 -20.13 -35.73
C PRO A 327 8.66 -20.55 -34.26
N PHE A 328 8.04 -19.75 -33.40
CA PHE A 328 7.90 -20.04 -31.98
C PHE A 328 6.92 -21.19 -31.74
N LYS A 329 7.32 -22.21 -30.98
CA LYS A 329 6.55 -23.43 -30.72
C LYS A 329 6.63 -23.82 -29.25
N ILE A 330 5.51 -24.32 -28.74
CA ILE A 330 5.45 -25.01 -27.45
C ILE A 330 4.65 -26.30 -27.59
N THR A 331 4.95 -27.32 -26.79
CA THR A 331 4.15 -28.53 -26.71
C THR A 331 3.24 -28.47 -25.48
N LEU A 332 1.93 -28.53 -25.69
CA LEU A 332 0.94 -28.75 -24.64
C LEU A 332 0.91 -30.24 -24.31
N LEU A 333 1.38 -30.63 -23.12
CA LEU A 333 1.48 -32.04 -22.74
C LEU A 333 0.18 -32.54 -22.11
N LYS A 334 -0.16 -32.01 -20.92
CA LYS A 334 -1.31 -32.46 -20.13
C LYS A 334 -1.81 -31.39 -19.17
N GLY A 335 -3.03 -31.55 -18.68
CA GLY A 335 -3.63 -30.76 -17.62
C GLY A 335 -4.13 -31.69 -16.52
N ASN A 336 -3.80 -31.37 -15.27
CA ASN A 336 -4.14 -32.16 -14.09
C ASN A 336 -5.05 -31.37 -13.14
N LYS A 337 -5.87 -32.10 -12.36
CA LYS A 337 -6.78 -31.51 -11.36
C LYS A 337 -7.75 -30.49 -11.97
N LEU A 338 -8.31 -30.78 -13.15
CA LEU A 338 -9.38 -29.97 -13.72
C LEU A 338 -10.71 -30.33 -13.05
N ASN A 339 -11.39 -29.31 -12.51
CA ASN A 339 -12.70 -29.47 -11.88
C ASN A 339 -13.80 -29.17 -12.88
N THR A 340 -14.08 -30.11 -13.79
CA THR A 340 -15.12 -29.99 -14.83
C THR A 340 -16.20 -31.05 -14.69
N GLU A 341 -17.38 -30.83 -15.26
CA GLU A 341 -18.44 -31.85 -15.31
C GLU A 341 -17.99 -33.08 -16.13
N GLU A 342 -18.44 -34.29 -15.76
CA GLU A 342 -17.97 -35.55 -16.36
C GLU A 342 -18.22 -35.67 -17.88
N ASN A 343 -19.20 -34.95 -18.40
CA ASN A 343 -19.58 -34.93 -19.82
C ASN A 343 -19.00 -33.73 -20.58
N ALA A 344 -18.27 -32.83 -19.90
CA ALA A 344 -17.68 -31.67 -20.53
C ALA A 344 -16.43 -32.08 -21.34
N LYS A 345 -16.25 -31.46 -22.51
CA LYS A 345 -14.99 -31.52 -23.23
C LYS A 345 -14.12 -30.35 -22.83
N VAL A 346 -12.81 -30.52 -22.77
CA VAL A 346 -11.89 -29.45 -22.39
C VAL A 346 -10.99 -29.10 -23.57
N HIS A 347 -10.75 -27.81 -23.77
CA HIS A 347 -9.66 -27.32 -24.62
C HIS A 347 -8.87 -26.23 -23.91
N VAL A 348 -7.69 -25.95 -24.42
CA VAL A 348 -6.80 -24.89 -23.94
C VAL A 348 -6.64 -23.86 -25.04
N ARG A 349 -6.87 -22.59 -24.72
CA ARG A 349 -6.53 -21.47 -25.57
C ARG A 349 -5.18 -20.91 -25.14
N ALA A 350 -4.31 -20.63 -26.09
CA ALA A 350 -3.01 -20.03 -25.87
C ALA A 350 -2.86 -18.77 -26.74
N GLY A 351 -2.26 -17.72 -26.20
CA GLY A 351 -1.96 -16.48 -26.91
C GLY A 351 -0.63 -15.91 -26.47
N LEU A 352 0.02 -15.18 -27.37
CA LEU A 352 1.29 -14.53 -27.12
C LEU A 352 1.08 -13.01 -27.06
N PHE A 353 1.48 -12.39 -25.96
CA PHE A 353 1.19 -10.98 -25.67
C PHE A 353 2.42 -10.16 -25.33
N HIS A 354 2.35 -8.86 -25.61
CA HIS A 354 3.20 -7.82 -25.06
C HIS A 354 2.31 -6.74 -24.44
N GLY A 355 2.14 -6.77 -23.11
CA GLY A 355 1.16 -5.89 -22.46
C GLY A 355 -0.25 -6.36 -22.77
N THR A 356 -1.11 -5.47 -23.27
CA THR A 356 -2.41 -5.77 -23.88
C THR A 356 -2.29 -6.37 -25.29
N GLU A 357 -1.21 -6.07 -26.01
CA GLU A 357 -1.13 -6.31 -27.45
C GLU A 357 -0.91 -7.79 -27.74
N LEU A 358 -1.75 -8.33 -28.63
CA LEU A 358 -1.61 -9.68 -29.14
C LEU A 358 -0.56 -9.70 -30.26
N LEU A 359 0.56 -10.39 -30.03
CA LEU A 359 1.69 -10.41 -30.98
C LEU A 359 1.40 -11.22 -32.25
N CYS A 360 0.57 -12.25 -32.13
CA CYS A 360 0.12 -13.11 -33.23
C CYS A 360 -1.20 -13.81 -32.87
N LYS A 361 -1.89 -14.39 -33.85
CA LYS A 361 -3.19 -15.02 -33.65
C LYS A 361 -3.18 -16.08 -32.53
N THR A 362 -4.23 -16.09 -31.70
CA THR A 362 -4.40 -17.09 -30.64
C THR A 362 -4.62 -18.49 -31.20
N ILE A 363 -4.09 -19.51 -30.53
CA ILE A 363 -4.22 -20.93 -30.88
C ILE A 363 -5.18 -21.60 -29.90
N VAL A 364 -5.96 -22.56 -30.38
CA VAL A 364 -6.89 -23.36 -29.58
C VAL A 364 -6.58 -24.83 -29.80
N SER A 365 -6.35 -25.57 -28.71
CA SER A 365 -6.12 -27.02 -28.78
C SER A 365 -7.41 -27.80 -29.11
N PRO A 366 -7.31 -29.07 -29.54
CA PRO A 366 -8.43 -29.97 -29.71
C PRO A 366 -9.23 -30.15 -28.43
N GLU A 367 -10.53 -30.35 -28.59
CA GLU A 367 -11.44 -30.71 -27.52
C GLU A 367 -11.18 -32.16 -27.08
N ILE A 368 -10.78 -32.35 -25.82
CA ILE A 368 -10.51 -33.67 -25.21
C ILE A 368 -11.54 -33.95 -24.13
N SER A 369 -12.01 -35.19 -24.07
CA SER A 369 -12.84 -35.68 -22.96
C SER A 369 -11.96 -36.29 -21.88
N GLY A 370 -12.23 -35.97 -20.62
CA GLY A 370 -11.52 -36.50 -19.46
C GLY A 370 -12.28 -36.18 -18.18
N ARG A 371 -11.88 -36.81 -17.07
CA ARG A 371 -12.41 -36.48 -15.74
C ARG A 371 -11.59 -35.36 -15.12
N SER A 372 -10.47 -35.72 -14.49
CA SER A 372 -9.55 -34.79 -13.81
C SER A 372 -8.29 -34.52 -14.61
N ASP A 373 -7.81 -35.52 -15.35
CA ASP A 373 -6.56 -35.48 -16.10
C ASP A 373 -6.83 -35.57 -17.60
N HIS A 374 -6.23 -34.66 -18.36
CA HIS A 374 -6.41 -34.50 -19.78
C HIS A 374 -5.04 -34.46 -20.46
N VAL A 375 -4.84 -35.23 -21.51
CA VAL A 375 -3.55 -35.33 -22.20
C VAL A 375 -3.72 -34.90 -23.65
N TRP A 376 -3.01 -33.86 -24.07
CA TRP A 376 -3.04 -33.33 -25.44
C TRP A 376 -1.85 -33.81 -26.27
N ASN A 377 -0.63 -33.73 -25.74
CA ASN A 377 0.62 -33.96 -26.46
C ASN A 377 0.68 -33.26 -27.83
N GLU A 378 0.22 -32.01 -27.88
CA GLU A 378 0.05 -31.24 -29.11
C GLU A 378 1.11 -30.14 -29.21
N VAL A 379 1.68 -29.95 -30.40
CA VAL A 379 2.56 -28.83 -30.69
C VAL A 379 1.72 -27.64 -31.14
N LEU A 380 1.78 -26.55 -30.39
CA LEU A 380 1.17 -25.26 -30.73
C LEU A 380 2.24 -24.38 -31.40
N GLU A 381 2.06 -24.10 -32.68
CA GLU A 381 2.96 -23.28 -33.50
C GLU A 381 2.38 -21.89 -33.71
N PHE A 382 3.09 -20.87 -33.22
CA PHE A 382 2.68 -19.47 -33.28
C PHE A 382 3.19 -18.82 -34.58
N GLU A 383 2.38 -17.95 -35.16
CA GLU A 383 2.69 -17.19 -36.39
C GLU A 383 3.66 -16.01 -36.09
N ILE A 384 4.78 -16.31 -35.43
CA ILE A 384 5.85 -15.38 -35.09
C ILE A 384 7.18 -16.13 -35.01
N ASN A 385 8.24 -15.55 -35.56
CA ASN A 385 9.58 -16.14 -35.47
C ASN A 385 10.21 -15.87 -34.11
N VAL A 386 11.11 -16.75 -33.68
CA VAL A 386 11.84 -16.59 -32.41
C VAL A 386 12.63 -15.27 -32.39
N CYS A 387 13.24 -14.88 -33.50
CA CYS A 387 13.98 -13.62 -33.64
C CYS A 387 13.15 -12.34 -33.42
N ASP A 388 11.83 -12.42 -33.64
CA ASP A 388 10.90 -11.29 -33.54
C ASP A 388 10.22 -11.20 -32.16
N LEU A 389 10.50 -12.13 -31.25
CA LEU A 389 9.94 -12.11 -29.90
C LEU A 389 10.52 -10.94 -29.10
N PRO A 390 9.69 -10.01 -28.59
CA PRO A 390 10.17 -8.95 -27.70
C PRO A 390 10.59 -9.54 -26.34
N ARG A 391 11.51 -8.86 -25.64
CA ARG A 391 12.07 -9.31 -24.36
C ARG A 391 10.99 -9.66 -23.31
N MET A 392 9.88 -8.95 -23.34
CA MET A 392 8.77 -9.09 -22.40
C MET A 392 7.57 -9.84 -22.97
N ALA A 393 7.79 -10.67 -24.00
CA ALA A 393 6.77 -11.58 -24.52
C ALA A 393 6.24 -12.51 -23.43
N ARG A 394 4.91 -12.55 -23.31
CA ARG A 394 4.17 -13.35 -22.33
C ARG A 394 3.35 -14.41 -23.06
N LEU A 395 3.39 -15.63 -22.55
CA LEU A 395 2.56 -16.72 -23.01
C LEU A 395 1.38 -16.87 -22.04
N CYS A 396 0.17 -16.67 -22.54
CA CYS A 396 -1.07 -16.66 -21.77
C CYS A 396 -1.93 -17.85 -22.12
N PHE A 397 -2.41 -18.58 -21.11
CA PHE A 397 -3.28 -19.74 -21.27
C PHE A 397 -4.62 -19.54 -20.57
N ALA A 398 -5.68 -20.06 -21.17
CA ALA A 398 -6.97 -20.26 -20.51
C ALA A 398 -7.53 -21.64 -20.87
N VAL A 399 -8.01 -22.34 -19.85
CA VAL A 399 -8.64 -23.65 -19.93
C VAL A 399 -10.15 -23.47 -19.98
N TYR A 400 -10.79 -24.09 -20.96
CA TYR A 400 -12.23 -24.00 -21.17
C TYR A 400 -12.90 -25.36 -21.12
N ALA A 401 -14.00 -25.45 -20.38
CA ALA A 401 -14.95 -26.54 -20.46
C ALA A 401 -16.02 -26.21 -21.51
N VAL A 402 -16.29 -27.16 -22.39
CA VAL A 402 -17.20 -27.05 -23.52
C VAL A 402 -18.35 -28.02 -23.30
N MET A 403 -19.57 -27.47 -23.29
CA MET A 403 -20.80 -28.24 -23.12
C MET A 403 -21.74 -28.02 -24.29
N ASP A 404 -22.40 -29.08 -24.74
CA ASP A 404 -23.44 -29.00 -25.76
C ASP A 404 -24.69 -28.35 -25.15
N LYS A 405 -25.37 -27.50 -25.93
CA LYS A 405 -26.57 -26.80 -25.48
C LYS A 405 -27.71 -27.80 -25.28
N VAL A 406 -27.98 -28.17 -24.04
CA VAL A 406 -29.12 -29.04 -23.70
C VAL A 406 -30.43 -28.31 -24.04
N LYS A 407 -31.19 -28.82 -25.00
CA LYS A 407 -32.60 -28.47 -25.19
C LYS A 407 -33.42 -29.21 -24.14
N THR A 408 -33.57 -28.68 -22.92
CA THR A 408 -34.53 -29.24 -21.95
C THR A 408 -35.59 -28.25 -21.52
N LYS A 409 -36.82 -28.77 -21.52
CA LYS A 409 -38.07 -28.16 -21.06
C LYS A 409 -37.89 -27.50 -19.69
N LYS A 410 -38.63 -26.40 -19.47
CA LYS A 410 -38.83 -25.68 -18.19
C LYS A 410 -38.61 -26.60 -16.97
N SER A 411 -37.43 -26.53 -16.37
CA SER A 411 -37.15 -27.10 -15.06
C SER A 411 -37.09 -25.96 -14.05
N THR A 412 -38.05 -25.95 -13.13
CA THR A 412 -38.25 -24.99 -12.04
C THR A 412 -37.34 -25.25 -10.85
N LYS A 413 -36.03 -25.45 -11.08
CA LYS A 413 -35.03 -25.35 -10.02
C LYS A 413 -34.02 -24.29 -10.41
N ALA A 414 -34.11 -23.15 -9.72
CA ALA A 414 -33.22 -22.02 -9.83
C ALA A 414 -31.79 -22.47 -9.48
N MET A 415 -31.01 -22.78 -10.50
CA MET A 415 -29.56 -22.86 -10.43
C MET A 415 -29.06 -21.43 -10.65
N ASN A 416 -28.26 -20.90 -9.72
CA ASN A 416 -27.74 -19.53 -9.71
C ASN A 416 -27.00 -19.19 -11.03
N THR A 417 -27.74 -18.75 -12.04
CA THR A 417 -27.21 -18.15 -13.26
C THR A 417 -26.90 -16.68 -13.00
N SER A 418 -25.68 -16.35 -12.56
CA SER A 418 -25.06 -15.01 -12.73
C SER A 418 -23.72 -14.89 -12.00
N LYS A 419 -22.65 -15.55 -12.47
CA LYS A 419 -21.29 -15.15 -12.05
C LYS A 419 -20.19 -15.23 -13.11
N TYR A 420 -20.40 -15.88 -14.26
CA TYR A 420 -19.37 -15.95 -15.30
C TYR A 420 -19.97 -15.66 -16.67
N GLN A 421 -19.31 -14.79 -17.44
CA GLN A 421 -19.64 -14.53 -18.84
C GLN A 421 -19.31 -15.79 -19.64
N THR A 422 -20.32 -16.39 -20.28
CA THR A 422 -20.17 -17.65 -21.04
C THR A 422 -20.14 -17.34 -22.52
N ILE A 423 -19.16 -17.90 -23.24
CA ILE A 423 -19.11 -17.74 -24.69
C ILE A 423 -20.03 -18.77 -25.34
N ARG A 424 -20.98 -18.26 -26.14
CA ARG A 424 -21.95 -19.05 -26.88
C ARG A 424 -21.58 -19.03 -28.35
N LYS A 425 -21.02 -20.13 -28.86
CA LYS A 425 -20.64 -20.25 -30.28
C LYS A 425 -21.12 -21.58 -30.83
N ALA A 426 -21.72 -21.55 -32.03
CA ALA A 426 -22.11 -22.73 -32.80
C ALA A 426 -22.93 -23.81 -32.02
N GLY A 427 -23.82 -23.40 -31.12
CA GLY A 427 -24.65 -24.34 -30.33
C GLY A 427 -23.94 -25.01 -29.15
N LYS A 428 -22.71 -24.60 -28.82
CA LYS A 428 -21.96 -24.98 -27.62
C LYS A 428 -21.80 -23.80 -26.68
N VAL A 429 -21.64 -24.09 -25.38
CA VAL A 429 -21.35 -23.10 -24.34
C VAL A 429 -19.97 -23.39 -23.78
N HIS A 430 -19.12 -22.37 -23.78
CA HIS A 430 -17.76 -22.41 -23.26
C HIS A 430 -17.70 -21.73 -21.89
N TYR A 431 -17.18 -22.46 -20.90
CA TYR A 431 -17.03 -22.02 -19.53
C TYR A 431 -15.54 -21.89 -19.19
N PRO A 432 -15.06 -20.72 -18.78
CA PRO A 432 -13.68 -20.56 -18.32
C PRO A 432 -13.49 -21.34 -17.01
N VAL A 433 -12.44 -22.17 -16.95
CA VAL A 433 -12.13 -23.01 -15.79
C VAL A 433 -10.95 -22.43 -15.01
N ALA A 434 -9.86 -22.15 -15.70
CA ALA A 434 -8.64 -21.61 -15.09
C ALA A 434 -7.77 -20.89 -16.12
N TRP A 435 -6.91 -19.98 -15.69
CA TRP A 435 -5.94 -19.29 -16.53
C TRP A 435 -4.56 -19.27 -15.88
N VAL A 436 -3.52 -19.19 -16.69
CA VAL A 436 -2.14 -19.04 -16.20
C VAL A 436 -1.28 -18.36 -17.26
N ASN A 437 -0.39 -17.48 -16.82
CA ASN A 437 0.56 -16.79 -17.68
C ASN A 437 1.98 -17.18 -17.30
N THR A 438 2.91 -17.11 -18.25
CA THR A 438 4.34 -17.27 -18.01
C THR A 438 5.13 -16.39 -18.98
N MET A 439 6.24 -15.82 -18.52
CA MET A 439 7.18 -15.14 -19.42
C MET A 439 7.82 -16.15 -20.37
N VAL A 440 8.07 -15.76 -21.63
CA VAL A 440 8.82 -16.59 -22.60
C VAL A 440 10.31 -16.60 -22.29
N PHE A 441 10.82 -15.47 -21.79
CA PHE A 441 12.19 -15.30 -21.32
C PHE A 441 12.22 -15.32 -19.79
N ASP A 442 13.27 -15.88 -19.19
CA ASP A 442 13.48 -15.80 -17.74
C ASP A 442 14.04 -14.44 -17.30
N TYR A 443 14.29 -14.28 -16.00
CA TYR A 443 14.82 -13.04 -15.41
C TYR A 443 16.26 -12.70 -15.88
N LYS A 444 17.01 -13.68 -16.39
CA LYS A 444 18.35 -13.50 -16.96
C LYS A 444 18.31 -13.19 -18.47
N GLY A 445 17.12 -13.14 -19.06
CA GLY A 445 16.94 -12.91 -20.49
C GLY A 445 17.17 -14.16 -21.34
N GLN A 446 17.25 -15.35 -20.73
CA GLN A 446 17.37 -16.60 -21.46
C GLN A 446 15.99 -17.07 -21.95
N LEU A 447 15.91 -17.52 -23.21
CA LEU A 447 14.71 -18.18 -23.73
C LEU A 447 14.48 -19.47 -22.95
N LYS A 448 13.30 -19.62 -22.35
CA LYS A 448 12.94 -20.82 -21.61
C LYS A 448 12.94 -22.04 -22.53
N ASN A 449 13.40 -23.17 -22.00
CA ASN A 449 13.39 -24.46 -22.68
C ASN A 449 12.94 -25.57 -21.70
N GLY A 450 12.62 -26.75 -22.24
CA GLY A 450 12.26 -27.91 -21.43
C GLY A 450 10.84 -27.86 -20.87
N GLU A 451 10.54 -28.80 -19.97
CA GLU A 451 9.20 -28.95 -19.38
C GLU A 451 8.97 -27.98 -18.21
N GLN A 452 7.77 -27.43 -18.15
CA GLN A 452 7.31 -26.57 -17.05
C GLN A 452 5.92 -26.98 -16.59
N VAL A 453 5.69 -26.86 -15.28
CA VAL A 453 4.40 -27.08 -14.64
C VAL A 453 3.87 -25.74 -14.16
N LEU A 454 2.77 -25.30 -14.77
CA LEU A 454 2.13 -24.02 -14.48
C LEU A 454 0.87 -24.25 -13.66
N HIS A 455 0.88 -23.83 -12.40
CA HIS A 455 -0.30 -23.91 -11.53
C HIS A 455 -1.17 -22.67 -11.76
N SER A 456 -2.43 -22.91 -12.05
CA SER A 456 -3.35 -21.89 -12.58
C SER A 456 -4.21 -21.19 -11.52
N TRP A 457 -4.86 -20.12 -11.96
CA TRP A 457 -5.75 -19.27 -11.21
C TRP A 457 -7.19 -19.49 -11.70
N SER A 458 -8.17 -19.46 -10.78
CA SER A 458 -9.58 -19.74 -11.10
C SER A 458 -10.45 -18.48 -11.20
N SER A 459 -9.99 -17.33 -10.73
CA SER A 459 -10.74 -16.07 -10.77
C SER A 459 -10.52 -15.34 -12.08
N PHE A 460 -11.58 -15.11 -12.85
CA PHE A 460 -11.55 -14.30 -14.07
C PHE A 460 -12.18 -12.92 -13.81
N PRO A 461 -11.65 -11.83 -14.40
CA PRO A 461 -12.32 -10.53 -14.43
C PRO A 461 -13.71 -10.61 -15.08
N ASP A 462 -14.68 -9.89 -14.52
CA ASP A 462 -16.09 -9.93 -14.95
C ASP A 462 -16.33 -9.35 -16.36
N GLU A 463 -15.36 -8.65 -16.95
CA GLU A 463 -15.51 -7.82 -18.17
C GLU A 463 -14.70 -8.29 -19.40
N LEU A 464 -14.00 -9.43 -19.34
CA LEU A 464 -13.14 -9.86 -20.45
C LEU A 464 -13.93 -10.51 -21.61
N GLU A 465 -14.20 -9.71 -22.65
CA GLU A 465 -14.80 -10.18 -23.92
C GLU A 465 -13.89 -11.18 -24.68
N GLU A 466 -12.56 -11.18 -24.46
CA GLU A 466 -11.59 -11.92 -25.30
C GLU A 466 -11.03 -13.24 -24.74
N MET A 467 -11.49 -13.74 -23.59
CA MET A 467 -11.25 -15.14 -23.16
C MET A 467 -9.76 -15.57 -22.98
N LEU A 468 -8.84 -14.64 -22.73
CA LEU A 468 -7.53 -14.84 -22.08
C LEU A 468 -7.34 -13.71 -21.05
N ASN A 469 -6.45 -13.88 -20.05
CA ASN A 469 -6.19 -12.85 -19.04
C ASN A 469 -4.75 -12.33 -19.08
N PRO A 470 -4.36 -11.53 -20.11
CA PRO A 470 -2.98 -11.03 -20.25
C PRO A 470 -2.57 -10.03 -19.17
N MET A 471 -3.52 -9.39 -18.48
CA MET A 471 -3.29 -8.51 -17.31
C MET A 471 -2.94 -9.29 -16.03
N GLY A 472 -3.24 -10.59 -16.01
CA GLY A 472 -2.99 -11.44 -14.85
C GLY A 472 -1.51 -11.67 -14.58
N THR A 473 -1.18 -11.97 -13.32
CA THR A 473 0.20 -12.29 -12.90
C THR A 473 0.84 -13.39 -13.75
N VAL A 474 2.14 -13.27 -13.98
CA VAL A 474 2.98 -14.31 -14.63
C VAL A 474 3.55 -15.31 -13.63
N GLN A 475 3.29 -15.10 -12.34
CA GLN A 475 3.68 -16.01 -11.27
C GLN A 475 2.73 -17.21 -11.23
N THR A 476 3.31 -18.40 -11.07
CA THR A 476 2.53 -19.62 -10.86
C THR A 476 1.81 -19.56 -9.51
N ASN A 477 0.61 -20.14 -9.43
CA ASN A 477 -0.12 -20.20 -8.16
C ASN A 477 0.68 -20.99 -7.12
N PRO A 478 1.01 -20.41 -5.95
CA PRO A 478 1.81 -21.09 -4.92
C PRO A 478 1.05 -22.23 -4.22
N TYR A 479 -0.29 -22.29 -4.33
CA TYR A 479 -1.12 -23.34 -3.74
C TYR A 479 -1.28 -24.55 -4.67
N THR A 480 -0.17 -25.25 -4.89
CA THR A 480 -0.04 -26.36 -5.84
C THR A 480 -0.93 -27.58 -5.51
N GLU A 481 -1.32 -27.75 -4.25
CA GLU A 481 -2.13 -28.88 -3.79
C GLU A 481 -3.53 -28.90 -4.42
N ASN A 482 -4.16 -27.74 -4.58
CA ASN A 482 -5.56 -27.62 -5.05
C ASN A 482 -5.70 -26.96 -6.42
N ALA A 483 -4.64 -26.32 -6.94
CA ALA A 483 -4.67 -25.65 -8.22
C ALA A 483 -4.64 -26.63 -9.40
N THR A 484 -5.41 -26.34 -10.46
CA THR A 484 -5.27 -27.00 -11.76
C THR A 484 -3.87 -26.73 -12.31
N ALA A 485 -3.19 -27.77 -12.78
CA ALA A 485 -1.81 -27.68 -13.27
C ALA A 485 -1.73 -27.97 -14.77
N LEU A 486 -1.11 -27.08 -15.53
CA LEU A 486 -0.85 -27.24 -16.96
C LEU A 486 0.61 -27.59 -17.18
N HIS A 487 0.86 -28.71 -17.85
CA HIS A 487 2.19 -29.15 -18.23
C HIS A 487 2.48 -28.74 -19.67
N ILE A 488 3.50 -27.93 -19.86
CA ILE A 488 3.96 -27.48 -21.18
C ILE A 488 5.43 -27.82 -21.36
N ARG A 489 5.88 -27.86 -22.62
CA ARG A 489 7.29 -27.98 -22.97
C ARG A 489 7.67 -26.86 -23.94
N PHE A 490 8.64 -26.05 -23.58
CA PHE A 490 9.26 -25.11 -24.51
C PHE A 490 10.18 -25.85 -25.48
N GLN A 491 10.10 -25.51 -26.77
CA GLN A 491 10.90 -26.13 -27.82
C GLN A 491 12.39 -25.82 -27.63
N GLU A 492 13.24 -26.82 -27.84
CA GLU A 492 14.69 -26.63 -27.92
C GLU A 492 15.08 -26.30 -29.37
N TYR A 493 15.65 -25.11 -29.57
CA TYR A 493 16.10 -24.62 -30.89
C TYR A 493 17.62 -24.75 -31.08
N SER A 494 18.38 -24.79 -29.98
CA SER A 494 19.84 -24.89 -29.97
C SER A 494 20.29 -25.70 -28.76
N LYS A 495 21.43 -26.40 -28.91
CA LYS A 495 22.11 -27.08 -27.79
C LYS A 495 22.74 -26.09 -26.80
N GLN A 496 22.95 -24.84 -27.22
CA GLN A 496 23.47 -23.77 -26.38
C GLN A 496 22.31 -22.92 -25.82
N PRO A 497 22.48 -22.31 -24.63
CA PRO A 497 21.53 -21.32 -24.12
C PRO A 497 21.33 -20.17 -25.11
N ILE A 498 20.06 -19.83 -25.33
CA ILE A 498 19.64 -18.75 -26.22
C ILE A 498 19.30 -17.54 -25.35
N ASN A 499 20.01 -16.43 -25.54
CA ASN A 499 19.83 -15.22 -24.74
C ASN A 499 19.30 -14.07 -25.59
N TYR A 500 18.44 -13.26 -24.99
CA TYR A 500 18.09 -11.98 -25.54
C TYR A 500 19.35 -11.10 -25.61
N PRO A 501 19.61 -10.45 -26.75
CA PRO A 501 20.86 -9.73 -26.95
C PRO A 501 21.06 -8.58 -25.95
N PRO A 502 22.32 -8.32 -25.55
CA PRO A 502 22.64 -7.21 -24.67
C PRO A 502 22.41 -5.87 -25.37
N PHE A 503 22.28 -4.81 -24.57
CA PHE A 503 21.90 -3.49 -25.07
C PHE A 503 22.83 -2.94 -26.17
N ASP A 504 24.15 -3.16 -26.08
CA ASP A 504 25.10 -2.72 -27.11
C ASP A 504 24.79 -3.31 -28.50
N LYS A 505 24.31 -4.56 -28.55
CA LYS A 505 23.91 -5.22 -29.80
C LYS A 505 22.60 -4.69 -30.35
N ILE A 506 21.71 -4.21 -29.48
CA ILE A 506 20.48 -3.49 -29.87
C ILE A 506 20.83 -2.17 -30.55
N LEU A 507 21.78 -1.43 -30.00
CA LEU A 507 22.24 -0.18 -30.61
C LEU A 507 22.94 -0.43 -31.97
N GLU A 508 23.78 -1.47 -32.06
CA GLU A 508 24.41 -1.86 -33.34
C GLU A 508 23.35 -2.17 -34.40
N LYS A 509 22.33 -2.98 -34.06
CA LYS A 509 21.24 -3.34 -34.97
C LYS A 509 20.43 -2.12 -35.41
N ALA A 510 20.08 -1.22 -34.47
CA ALA A 510 19.38 0.02 -34.79
C ALA A 510 20.20 0.92 -35.74
N ALA A 511 21.51 1.01 -35.54
CA ALA A 511 22.40 1.77 -36.40
C ALA A 511 22.56 1.15 -37.80
N GLU A 512 22.55 -0.18 -37.92
CA GLU A 512 22.51 -0.88 -39.20
C GLU A 512 21.24 -0.54 -40.00
N ILE A 513 20.08 -0.53 -39.33
CA ILE A 513 18.80 -0.21 -39.96
C ILE A 513 18.75 1.26 -40.38
N ALA A 514 19.27 2.18 -39.54
CA ALA A 514 19.35 3.59 -39.91
C ALA A 514 20.22 3.79 -41.16
N ARG A 515 21.39 3.14 -41.23
CA ARG A 515 22.30 3.21 -42.39
C ARG A 515 21.70 2.61 -43.66
N SER A 516 20.91 1.54 -43.55
CA SER A 516 20.24 0.96 -44.72
C SER A 516 19.08 1.83 -45.21
N SER A 517 18.38 2.53 -44.29
CA SER A 517 17.32 3.48 -44.61
C SER A 517 17.83 4.78 -45.24
N ASP A 518 19.05 5.23 -44.94
CA ASP A 518 19.65 6.43 -45.57
C ASP A 518 19.88 6.29 -47.09
N ASN A 519 19.90 5.05 -47.62
CA ASN A 519 19.91 4.79 -49.07
C ASN A 519 18.51 4.96 -49.73
N ALA A 520 17.44 5.08 -48.95
CA ALA A 520 16.09 5.37 -49.39
C ALA A 520 15.64 6.70 -48.77
N ALA A 521 15.88 7.81 -49.49
CA ALA A 521 15.57 9.18 -49.10
C ALA A 521 14.33 9.34 -48.18
N MET A 522 14.56 9.38 -46.87
CA MET A 522 13.59 9.80 -45.85
C MET A 522 14.18 10.95 -45.01
N ALA A 523 14.80 11.91 -45.70
CA ALA A 523 15.16 13.20 -45.13
C ALA A 523 13.92 14.12 -45.12
N GLY A 524 13.22 14.19 -44.00
CA GLY A 524 12.67 15.44 -43.45
C GLY A 524 11.62 16.24 -44.26
N ARG A 525 10.73 15.63 -45.05
CA ARG A 525 9.61 16.39 -45.68
C ARG A 525 8.27 15.65 -45.71
N GLY A 526 7.82 15.15 -44.56
CA GLY A 526 6.38 14.97 -44.32
C GLY A 526 5.74 16.35 -44.23
N GLY A 527 5.27 16.90 -45.35
CA GLY A 527 4.88 18.32 -45.48
C GLY A 527 3.93 18.81 -44.39
N LYS A 528 3.94 20.14 -44.13
CA LYS A 528 3.15 20.86 -43.10
C LYS A 528 1.76 20.29 -42.76
N LYS A 529 1.07 19.67 -43.73
CA LYS A 529 -0.19 18.95 -43.54
C LYS A 529 -0.13 17.79 -42.54
N PHE A 530 0.89 16.92 -42.59
CA PHE A 530 1.00 15.78 -41.67
C PHE A 530 1.36 16.21 -40.25
N TYR A 531 2.12 17.28 -40.11
CA TYR A 531 2.42 17.88 -38.80
C TYR A 531 1.17 18.44 -38.11
N VAL A 532 0.25 19.07 -38.85
CA VAL A 532 -1.03 19.55 -38.30
C VAL A 532 -1.86 18.38 -37.76
N VAL A 533 -1.97 17.30 -38.54
CA VAL A 533 -2.68 16.08 -38.12
C VAL A 533 -2.01 15.45 -36.90
N LEU A 534 -0.67 15.37 -36.87
CA LEU A 534 0.07 14.88 -35.71
C LEU A 534 -0.25 15.71 -34.46
N LYS A 535 -0.24 17.05 -34.57
CA LYS A 535 -0.58 17.95 -33.47
C LYS A 535 -1.99 17.71 -32.95
N GLU A 536 -2.98 17.58 -33.83
CA GLU A 536 -4.37 17.28 -33.45
C GLU A 536 -4.48 15.94 -32.71
N ILE A 537 -3.73 14.91 -33.12
CA ILE A 537 -3.70 13.63 -32.42
C ILE A 537 -3.04 13.77 -31.04
N MET A 538 -1.97 14.56 -30.94
CA MET A 538 -1.26 14.76 -29.67
C MET A 538 -2.09 15.48 -28.62
N GLU A 539 -2.95 16.42 -29.01
CA GLU A 539 -3.84 17.17 -28.12
C GLU A 539 -5.04 16.37 -27.58
N ARG A 540 -5.33 15.18 -28.13
CA ARG A 540 -6.43 14.32 -27.64
C ARG A 540 -6.12 13.70 -26.28
N ASP A 541 -7.18 13.41 -25.52
CA ASP A 541 -7.15 12.68 -24.25
C ASP A 541 -6.36 11.35 -24.35
N PRO A 542 -5.56 10.97 -23.34
CA PRO A 542 -4.78 9.72 -23.35
C PRO A 542 -5.62 8.44 -23.55
N LEU A 543 -6.89 8.42 -23.14
CA LEU A 543 -7.79 7.28 -23.32
C LEU A 543 -8.46 7.25 -24.70
N SER A 544 -8.18 8.24 -25.57
CA SER A 544 -8.69 8.23 -26.94
C SER A 544 -8.07 7.10 -27.75
N GLN A 545 -8.91 6.29 -28.39
CA GLN A 545 -8.45 5.19 -29.23
C GLN A 545 -7.79 5.72 -30.50
N LEU A 546 -6.60 5.20 -30.81
CA LEU A 546 -5.87 5.47 -32.05
C LEU A 546 -6.30 4.47 -33.12
N CYS A 547 -6.54 4.94 -34.35
CA CYS A 547 -6.74 4.04 -35.48
C CYS A 547 -5.40 3.64 -36.13
N GLU A 548 -5.39 2.55 -36.91
CA GLU A 548 -4.15 2.02 -37.54
C GLU A 548 -3.40 3.06 -38.38
N ASN A 549 -4.12 3.92 -39.11
CA ASN A 549 -3.51 4.99 -39.91
C ASN A 549 -2.82 6.05 -39.05
N GLU A 550 -3.39 6.36 -37.87
CA GLU A 550 -2.78 7.30 -36.93
C GLU A 550 -1.54 6.69 -36.29
N MET A 551 -1.58 5.41 -35.95
CA MET A 551 -0.43 4.68 -35.39
C MET A 551 0.74 4.63 -36.39
N ASP A 552 0.47 4.26 -37.65
CA ASP A 552 1.49 4.24 -38.70
C ASP A 552 2.08 5.64 -38.95
N LEU A 553 1.26 6.70 -38.87
CA LEU A 553 1.72 8.09 -38.98
C LEU A 553 2.63 8.48 -37.81
N ILE A 554 2.24 8.16 -36.57
CA ILE A 554 3.03 8.44 -35.36
C ILE A 554 4.39 7.73 -35.43
N TRP A 555 4.42 6.46 -35.82
CA TRP A 555 5.67 5.70 -35.98
C TRP A 555 6.55 6.29 -37.08
N THR A 556 5.96 6.71 -38.20
CA THR A 556 6.67 7.36 -39.31
C THR A 556 7.33 8.67 -38.86
N LEU A 557 6.62 9.48 -38.08
CA LEU A 557 7.07 10.79 -37.59
C LEU A 557 7.68 10.74 -36.18
N ARG A 558 8.19 9.59 -35.74
CA ARG A 558 8.72 9.36 -34.38
C ARG A 558 9.81 10.36 -33.94
N TYR A 559 10.61 10.87 -34.87
CA TYR A 559 11.61 11.91 -34.57
C TYR A 559 10.97 13.29 -34.36
N ASP A 560 9.94 13.65 -35.14
CA ASP A 560 9.15 14.86 -34.90
C ASP A 560 8.39 14.80 -33.57
N CYS A 561 7.90 13.61 -33.17
CA CYS A 561 7.32 13.37 -31.85
C CYS A 561 8.33 13.70 -30.74
N ARG A 562 9.55 13.14 -30.83
CA ARG A 562 10.62 13.43 -29.85
C ARG A 562 10.95 14.92 -29.76
N GLU A 563 11.06 15.60 -30.90
CA GLU A 563 11.54 16.99 -30.94
C GLU A 563 10.47 18.01 -30.55
N ASN A 564 9.21 17.78 -30.94
CA ASN A 564 8.15 18.77 -30.77
C ASN A 564 7.12 18.38 -29.70
N PHE A 565 6.97 17.09 -29.39
CA PHE A 565 5.97 16.57 -28.46
C PHE A 565 6.53 15.44 -27.55
N PRO A 566 7.56 15.68 -26.72
CA PRO A 566 8.15 14.61 -25.89
C PRO A 566 7.13 13.83 -25.04
N GLN A 567 6.08 14.50 -24.56
CA GLN A 567 4.97 13.92 -23.80
C GLN A 567 4.15 12.88 -24.59
N SER A 568 4.34 12.76 -25.91
CA SER A 568 3.66 11.79 -26.76
C SER A 568 4.24 10.38 -26.69
N LEU A 569 5.29 10.16 -25.90
CA LEU A 569 5.93 8.84 -25.79
C LEU A 569 4.95 7.69 -25.56
N PRO A 570 3.92 7.79 -24.69
CA PRO A 570 2.94 6.72 -24.53
C PRO A 570 2.20 6.38 -25.84
N LYS A 571 1.72 7.39 -26.58
CA LYS A 571 1.07 7.22 -27.90
C LYS A 571 2.02 6.60 -28.94
N LEU A 572 3.31 6.97 -28.91
CA LEU A 572 4.32 6.37 -29.78
C LEU A 572 4.54 4.88 -29.47
N LEU A 573 4.57 4.52 -28.19
CA LEU A 573 4.75 3.13 -27.75
C LEU A 573 3.57 2.25 -28.12
N LEU A 574 2.34 2.77 -28.02
CA LEU A 574 1.13 2.09 -28.48
C LEU A 574 1.07 1.93 -30.00
N SER A 575 1.80 2.77 -30.74
CA SER A 575 1.87 2.72 -32.21
C SER A 575 2.94 1.78 -32.74
N LEU A 576 3.78 1.21 -31.87
CA LEU A 576 4.89 0.32 -32.24
C LEU A 576 4.37 -1.09 -32.56
N LYS A 577 4.92 -1.71 -33.60
CA LYS A 577 4.72 -3.14 -33.88
C LYS A 577 5.73 -3.98 -33.08
N TRP A 578 5.33 -4.43 -31.89
CA TRP A 578 6.22 -5.19 -30.98
C TRP A 578 6.62 -6.57 -31.48
N ASN A 579 5.93 -7.08 -32.51
CA ASN A 579 6.25 -8.34 -33.20
C ASN A 579 7.25 -8.18 -34.35
N LYS A 580 7.96 -7.04 -34.41
CA LYS A 580 9.02 -6.78 -35.39
C LYS A 580 10.30 -6.36 -34.70
N LEU A 581 11.34 -7.16 -34.88
CA LEU A 581 12.67 -6.88 -34.34
C LEU A 581 13.18 -5.47 -34.70
N GLU A 582 13.04 -5.08 -35.96
CA GLU A 582 13.60 -3.82 -36.48
C GLU A 582 12.97 -2.58 -35.83
N ASP A 583 11.66 -2.61 -35.59
CA ASP A 583 10.93 -1.51 -34.97
C ASP A 583 11.30 -1.40 -33.48
N VAL A 584 11.35 -2.53 -32.77
CA VAL A 584 11.73 -2.58 -31.35
C VAL A 584 13.16 -2.08 -31.12
N ALA A 585 14.12 -2.49 -31.96
CA ALA A 585 15.51 -2.03 -31.86
C ALA A 585 15.64 -0.51 -32.08
N GLN A 586 14.93 0.04 -33.07
CA GLN A 586 14.90 1.48 -33.32
C GLN A 586 14.28 2.27 -32.16
N LEU A 587 13.19 1.77 -31.58
CA LEU A 587 12.56 2.40 -30.42
C LEU A 587 13.51 2.43 -29.22
N GLN A 588 14.15 1.29 -28.90
CA GLN A 588 15.05 1.19 -27.76
C GLN A 588 16.27 2.12 -27.90
N ALA A 589 16.77 2.30 -29.13
CA ALA A 589 17.79 3.31 -29.42
C ALA A 589 17.26 4.75 -29.30
N LEU A 590 16.05 5.02 -29.80
CA LEU A 590 15.40 6.33 -29.73
C LEU A 590 15.15 6.76 -28.27
N LEU A 591 14.82 5.82 -27.39
CA LEU A 591 14.56 6.07 -25.97
C LEU A 591 15.80 6.61 -25.21
N GLN A 592 17.02 6.26 -25.65
CA GLN A 592 18.26 6.76 -25.04
C GLN A 592 18.45 8.27 -25.20
N ILE A 593 17.88 8.82 -26.27
CA ILE A 593 17.96 10.24 -26.60
C ILE A 593 16.60 10.94 -26.41
N TRP A 594 15.63 10.27 -25.78
CA TRP A 594 14.33 10.86 -25.50
C TRP A 594 14.44 11.88 -24.35
N PRO A 595 13.91 13.11 -24.50
CA PRO A 595 13.93 14.11 -23.42
C PRO A 595 13.15 13.63 -22.20
N LYS A 596 13.71 13.78 -20.99
CA LYS A 596 13.04 13.38 -19.73
C LYS A 596 11.65 14.01 -19.62
N LEU A 597 10.65 13.16 -19.35
CA LEU A 597 9.29 13.61 -19.11
C LEU A 597 9.14 14.16 -17.69
N LEU A 598 8.07 14.93 -17.48
CA LEU A 598 7.66 15.29 -16.12
C LEU A 598 7.27 14.01 -15.35
N PRO A 599 7.55 13.92 -14.04
CA PRO A 599 7.25 12.71 -13.26
C PRO A 599 5.78 12.27 -13.36
N ARG A 600 4.83 13.21 -13.36
CA ARG A 600 3.38 12.93 -13.49
C ARG A 600 3.01 12.28 -14.82
N GLU A 601 3.68 12.66 -15.91
CA GLU A 601 3.48 12.09 -17.25
C GLU A 601 4.13 10.70 -17.35
N ALA A 602 5.30 10.51 -16.73
CA ALA A 602 6.02 9.24 -16.73
C ALA A 602 5.31 8.13 -15.95
N LEU A 603 4.35 8.46 -15.06
CA LEU A 603 3.54 7.48 -14.33
C LEU A 603 2.76 6.56 -15.27
N GLU A 604 2.28 7.09 -16.41
CA GLU A 604 1.54 6.30 -17.41
C GLU A 604 2.39 5.14 -17.95
N LEU A 605 3.70 5.36 -18.14
CA LEU A 605 4.64 4.37 -18.66
C LEU A 605 4.93 3.19 -17.72
N LEU A 606 4.38 3.23 -16.50
CA LEU A 606 4.41 2.11 -15.55
C LEU A 606 3.13 1.28 -15.57
N ASP A 607 2.12 1.68 -16.35
CA ASP A 607 0.93 0.88 -16.58
C ASP A 607 1.25 -0.41 -17.34
N PHE A 608 0.36 -1.39 -17.24
CA PHE A 608 0.53 -2.71 -17.81
C PHE A 608 0.68 -2.71 -19.33
N ASN A 609 0.16 -1.68 -20.01
CA ASN A 609 0.32 -1.46 -21.46
C ASN A 609 1.79 -1.29 -21.89
N TYR A 610 2.68 -0.93 -20.95
CA TYR A 610 4.08 -0.63 -21.23
C TYR A 610 5.00 -1.61 -20.46
N PRO A 611 5.08 -2.88 -20.85
CA PRO A 611 5.82 -3.89 -20.09
C PRO A 611 7.32 -3.90 -20.38
N ASP A 612 7.78 -3.24 -21.46
CA ASP A 612 9.18 -3.24 -21.89
C ASP A 612 10.12 -2.72 -20.80
N GLN A 613 11.26 -3.41 -20.64
CA GLN A 613 12.22 -3.12 -19.60
C GLN A 613 12.78 -1.70 -19.69
N TYR A 614 13.17 -1.28 -20.89
CA TYR A 614 13.84 0.01 -21.08
C TYR A 614 12.85 1.15 -20.98
N VAL A 615 11.60 0.95 -21.40
CA VAL A 615 10.49 1.89 -21.17
C VAL A 615 10.28 2.10 -19.67
N ARG A 616 10.21 1.03 -18.87
CA ARG A 616 10.04 1.12 -17.42
C ARG A 616 11.25 1.72 -16.71
N GLU A 617 12.47 1.37 -17.13
CA GLU A 617 13.70 1.99 -16.64
C GLU A 617 13.73 3.50 -16.93
N TYR A 618 13.32 3.89 -18.13
CA TYR A 618 13.16 5.29 -18.52
C TYR A 618 12.11 5.99 -17.64
N ALA A 619 10.94 5.38 -17.43
CA ALA A 619 9.90 5.92 -16.56
C ALA A 619 10.41 6.16 -15.14
N VAL A 620 11.04 5.16 -14.52
CA VAL A 620 11.63 5.26 -13.18
C VAL A 620 12.71 6.34 -13.13
N SER A 621 13.52 6.49 -14.18
CA SER A 621 14.52 7.56 -14.23
C SER A 621 13.93 8.96 -14.30
N CYS A 622 12.70 9.12 -14.81
CA CYS A 622 11.95 10.38 -14.72
C CYS A 622 11.41 10.59 -13.30
N LEU A 623 10.88 9.54 -12.66
CA LEU A 623 10.39 9.59 -11.27
C LEU A 623 11.46 9.96 -10.23
N LYS A 624 12.74 9.76 -10.54
CA LYS A 624 13.85 10.23 -9.67
C LYS A 624 13.86 11.75 -9.46
N GLN A 625 13.19 12.52 -10.30
CA GLN A 625 13.04 13.98 -10.14
C GLN A 625 11.91 14.38 -9.18
N MET A 626 11.04 13.44 -8.82
CA MET A 626 9.88 13.67 -7.94
C MET A 626 10.31 13.89 -6.50
N SER A 627 9.76 14.92 -5.84
CA SER A 627 9.99 15.16 -4.40
C SER A 627 9.41 14.04 -3.54
N ASP A 628 9.80 13.96 -2.26
CA ASP A 628 9.27 12.95 -1.34
C ASP A 628 7.78 13.17 -1.04
N GLU A 629 7.33 14.43 -1.04
CA GLU A 629 5.92 14.82 -0.89
C GLU A 629 5.10 14.37 -2.09
N GLU A 630 5.57 14.65 -3.31
CA GLU A 630 4.90 14.23 -4.53
C GLU A 630 4.89 12.70 -4.67
N LEU A 631 5.99 12.03 -4.30
CA LEU A 631 6.06 10.57 -4.28
C LEU A 631 5.04 9.96 -3.33
N SER A 632 4.87 10.54 -2.16
CA SER A 632 3.89 10.10 -1.16
C SER A 632 2.45 10.20 -1.68
N GLN A 633 2.15 11.13 -2.58
CA GLN A 633 0.84 11.24 -3.24
C GLN A 633 0.58 10.16 -4.29
N TYR A 634 1.59 9.49 -4.82
CA TYR A 634 1.43 8.45 -5.85
C TYR A 634 1.91 7.06 -5.39
N LEU A 635 2.36 6.94 -4.14
CA LEU A 635 2.96 5.72 -3.62
C LEU A 635 2.00 4.53 -3.66
N LEU A 636 0.70 4.74 -3.44
CA LEU A 636 -0.30 3.69 -3.57
C LEU A 636 -0.28 3.10 -4.98
N GLN A 637 -0.35 3.93 -6.02
CA GLN A 637 -0.32 3.52 -7.43
C GLN A 637 1.00 2.84 -7.78
N LEU A 638 2.13 3.40 -7.33
CA LEU A 638 3.45 2.82 -7.58
C LEU A 638 3.61 1.42 -6.97
N VAL A 639 3.01 1.18 -5.80
CA VAL A 639 2.96 -0.17 -5.21
C VAL A 639 2.04 -1.10 -6.04
N GLN A 640 0.92 -0.60 -6.56
CA GLN A 640 0.04 -1.41 -7.40
C GLN A 640 0.70 -1.82 -8.73
N VAL A 641 1.45 -0.94 -9.38
CA VAL A 641 2.07 -1.26 -10.67
C VAL A 641 3.27 -2.21 -10.57
N LEU A 642 3.80 -2.46 -9.35
CA LEU A 642 4.74 -3.58 -9.12
C LEU A 642 4.13 -4.93 -9.53
N LYS A 643 2.81 -5.07 -9.48
CA LYS A 643 2.09 -6.29 -9.87
C LYS A 643 2.18 -6.56 -11.38
N TYR A 644 2.52 -5.56 -12.18
CA TYR A 644 2.72 -5.67 -13.63
C TYR A 644 4.17 -5.99 -14.00
N GLU A 645 5.10 -5.90 -13.04
CA GLU A 645 6.51 -6.20 -13.27
C GLU A 645 6.68 -7.70 -13.55
N PRO A 646 7.32 -8.07 -14.68
CA PRO A 646 7.54 -9.46 -15.04
C PRO A 646 8.44 -10.23 -14.07
N PHE A 647 9.37 -9.52 -13.43
CA PHE A 647 10.44 -10.06 -12.61
C PHE A 647 10.50 -9.33 -11.26
N LEU A 648 11.04 -10.01 -10.24
CA LEU A 648 11.19 -9.47 -8.89
C LEU A 648 12.15 -8.27 -8.89
N ASP A 649 13.31 -8.43 -9.53
CA ASP A 649 14.34 -7.41 -9.62
C ASP A 649 14.10 -6.46 -10.79
N CYS A 650 13.48 -5.31 -10.52
CA CYS A 650 13.15 -4.30 -11.52
C CYS A 650 13.58 -2.89 -11.05
N ALA A 651 13.60 -1.93 -11.98
CA ALA A 651 13.98 -0.55 -11.65
C ALA A 651 13.05 0.08 -10.60
N LEU A 652 11.76 -0.24 -10.68
CA LEU A 652 10.74 0.30 -9.77
C LEU A 652 10.90 -0.25 -8.35
N SER A 653 11.12 -1.56 -8.17
CA SER A 653 11.28 -2.15 -6.84
C SER A 653 12.53 -1.60 -6.12
N ARG A 654 13.63 -1.40 -6.85
CA ARG A 654 14.83 -0.73 -6.33
C ARG A 654 14.56 0.73 -5.96
N PHE A 655 13.93 1.50 -6.85
CA PHE A 655 13.60 2.90 -6.60
C PHE A 655 12.73 3.09 -5.34
N LEU A 656 11.67 2.30 -5.21
CA LEU A 656 10.77 2.37 -4.05
C LEU A 656 11.50 1.99 -2.75
N LEU A 657 12.34 0.94 -2.78
CA LEU A 657 13.14 0.55 -1.63
C LEU A 657 14.15 1.64 -1.24
N GLU A 658 14.90 2.18 -2.20
CA GLU A 658 15.88 3.26 -1.98
C GLU A 658 15.22 4.50 -1.35
N ARG A 659 14.06 4.93 -1.87
CA ARG A 659 13.30 6.07 -1.32
C ARG A 659 12.75 5.78 0.07
N ALA A 660 12.21 4.58 0.31
CA ALA A 660 11.72 4.16 1.61
C ALA A 660 12.80 4.06 2.68
N LEU A 661 14.01 3.62 2.31
CA LEU A 661 15.15 3.58 3.24
C LEU A 661 15.79 4.97 3.44
N ALA A 662 15.56 5.93 2.55
CA ALA A 662 16.05 7.30 2.67
C ALA A 662 15.11 8.22 3.46
N ASN A 663 13.82 7.89 3.53
CA ASN A 663 12.80 8.70 4.19
C ASN A 663 11.86 7.79 5.00
N ARG A 664 11.89 7.89 6.34
CA ARG A 664 11.11 7.02 7.24
C ARG A 664 9.60 7.10 7.00
N ARG A 665 9.08 8.27 6.62
CA ARG A 665 7.64 8.46 6.33
C ARG A 665 7.22 7.67 5.09
N ILE A 666 7.99 7.78 3.99
CA ILE A 666 7.78 6.96 2.78
C ILE A 666 7.91 5.48 3.14
N GLY A 667 8.90 5.12 3.95
CA GLY A 667 9.09 3.74 4.41
C GLY A 667 7.90 3.17 5.19
N GLN A 668 7.28 3.96 6.07
CA GLN A 668 6.06 3.55 6.78
C GLN A 668 4.90 3.32 5.82
N MET A 669 4.66 4.23 4.88
CA MET A 669 3.58 4.08 3.91
C MET A 669 3.81 2.88 2.99
N LEU A 670 5.03 2.70 2.48
CA LEU A 670 5.42 1.55 1.66
C LEU A 670 5.20 0.25 2.43
N PHE A 671 5.63 0.19 3.70
CA PHE A 671 5.42 -0.96 4.57
C PHE A 671 3.94 -1.33 4.64
N TRP A 672 3.06 -0.37 4.97
CA TRP A 672 1.63 -0.67 5.12
C TRP A 672 0.93 -1.02 3.81
N HIS A 673 1.27 -0.35 2.69
CA HIS A 673 0.72 -0.69 1.39
C HIS A 673 1.07 -2.12 0.97
N LEU A 674 2.34 -2.52 1.11
CA LEU A 674 2.77 -3.90 0.83
C LEU A 674 2.16 -4.90 1.82
N ARG A 675 2.29 -4.62 3.12
CA ARG A 675 1.87 -5.51 4.23
C ARG A 675 0.37 -5.81 4.19
N SER A 676 -0.44 -4.83 3.76
CA SER A 676 -1.89 -4.99 3.62
C SER A 676 -2.26 -6.07 2.61
N GLU A 677 -1.41 -6.35 1.61
CA GLU A 677 -1.67 -7.26 0.50
C GLU A 677 -0.83 -8.54 0.51
N VAL A 678 0.04 -8.75 1.51
CA VAL A 678 0.86 -9.99 1.64
C VAL A 678 0.02 -11.27 1.71
N HIS A 679 -1.24 -11.17 2.16
CA HIS A 679 -2.19 -12.27 2.20
C HIS A 679 -2.67 -12.71 0.80
N ILE A 680 -2.48 -11.87 -0.24
CA ILE A 680 -2.89 -12.15 -1.61
C ILE A 680 -1.83 -13.04 -2.28
N PRO A 681 -2.16 -14.28 -2.69
CA PRO A 681 -1.16 -15.25 -3.14
C PRO A 681 -0.36 -14.80 -4.37
N ALA A 682 -0.99 -14.05 -5.27
CA ALA A 682 -0.38 -13.58 -6.52
C ALA A 682 0.80 -12.61 -6.31
N VAL A 683 0.87 -11.93 -5.15
CA VAL A 683 1.89 -10.91 -4.83
C VAL A 683 2.62 -11.20 -3.53
N SER A 684 2.17 -12.19 -2.75
CA SER A 684 2.70 -12.54 -1.43
C SER A 684 4.22 -12.71 -1.40
N VAL A 685 4.78 -13.35 -2.42
CA VAL A 685 6.24 -13.54 -2.56
C VAL A 685 6.92 -12.21 -2.84
N GLN A 686 6.54 -11.52 -3.91
CA GLN A 686 7.14 -10.25 -4.31
C GLN A 686 7.12 -9.21 -3.18
N PHE A 687 5.94 -8.99 -2.57
CA PHE A 687 5.78 -8.00 -1.52
C PHE A 687 6.49 -8.41 -0.23
N GLY A 688 6.46 -9.70 0.12
CA GLY A 688 7.19 -10.23 1.26
C GLY A 688 8.71 -10.04 1.16
N LEU A 689 9.28 -10.22 -0.04
CA LEU A 689 10.71 -10.02 -0.28
C LEU A 689 11.13 -8.54 -0.23
N ILE A 690 10.29 -7.63 -0.74
CA ILE A 690 10.53 -6.17 -0.61
C ILE A 690 10.45 -5.74 0.86
N LEU A 691 9.45 -6.25 1.60
CA LEU A 691 9.32 -6.01 3.04
C LEU A 691 10.51 -6.57 3.83
N GLU A 692 11.01 -7.77 3.49
CA GLU A 692 12.22 -8.33 4.10
C GLU A 692 13.40 -7.36 3.93
N ALA A 693 13.64 -6.89 2.70
CA ALA A 693 14.72 -5.95 2.42
C ALA A 693 14.54 -4.63 3.20
N TYR A 694 13.34 -4.05 3.18
CA TYR A 694 13.05 -2.83 3.91
C TYR A 694 13.31 -2.97 5.42
N CYS A 695 12.81 -4.04 6.05
CA CYS A 695 13.02 -4.30 7.46
C CYS A 695 14.52 -4.48 7.79
N ARG A 696 15.27 -5.18 6.93
CA ARG A 696 16.73 -5.32 7.09
C ARG A 696 17.44 -3.98 7.01
N GLY A 697 17.02 -3.06 6.14
CA GLY A 697 17.60 -1.73 6.01
C GLY A 697 17.06 -0.69 7.02
N SER A 698 16.04 -1.04 7.81
CA SER A 698 15.34 -0.12 8.74
C SER A 698 15.13 -0.72 10.13
N VAL A 699 16.16 -1.37 10.68
CA VAL A 699 16.08 -2.11 11.96
C VAL A 699 15.55 -1.28 13.12
N ALA A 700 15.94 -0.01 13.19
CA ALA A 700 15.42 0.94 14.18
C ALA A 700 13.90 1.13 14.09
N HIS A 701 13.40 1.29 12.86
CA HIS A 701 11.99 1.53 12.60
C HIS A 701 11.12 0.29 12.83
N MET A 702 11.70 -0.92 12.72
CA MET A 702 10.98 -2.17 13.01
C MET A 702 10.33 -2.18 14.40
N LYS A 703 10.92 -1.53 15.41
CA LYS A 703 10.33 -1.43 16.75
C LYS A 703 8.99 -0.69 16.75
N VAL A 704 8.91 0.41 15.98
CA VAL A 704 7.69 1.21 15.83
C VAL A 704 6.62 0.38 15.08
N LEU A 705 7.01 -0.25 13.98
CA LEU A 705 6.13 -1.07 13.16
C LEU A 705 5.62 -2.30 13.93
N ALA A 706 6.46 -2.95 14.74
CA ALA A 706 6.06 -4.07 15.58
C ALA A 706 4.99 -3.67 16.60
N LYS A 707 5.17 -2.53 17.27
CA LYS A 707 4.17 -2.00 18.20
C LYS A 707 2.85 -1.66 17.51
N GLN A 708 2.90 -1.12 16.29
CA GLN A 708 1.70 -0.87 15.49
C GLN A 708 0.98 -2.16 15.09
N VAL A 709 1.72 -3.19 14.65
CA VAL A 709 1.17 -4.51 14.30
C VAL A 709 0.54 -5.19 15.52
N GLU A 710 1.19 -5.11 16.68
CA GLU A 710 0.66 -5.61 17.94
C GLU A 710 -0.67 -4.95 18.31
N ALA A 711 -0.73 -3.62 18.26
CA ALA A 711 -1.95 -2.85 18.51
C ALA A 711 -3.09 -3.26 17.57
N LEU A 712 -2.83 -3.38 16.27
CA LEU A 712 -3.80 -3.81 15.27
C LEU A 712 -4.29 -5.24 15.51
N ASN A 713 -3.41 -6.15 15.91
CA ASN A 713 -3.79 -7.51 16.28
C ASN A 713 -4.72 -7.53 17.50
N LYS A 714 -4.43 -6.75 18.54
CA LYS A 714 -5.32 -6.60 19.71
C LYS A 714 -6.68 -6.02 19.31
N MET A 715 -6.72 -4.98 18.47
CA MET A 715 -7.98 -4.43 17.95
C MET A 715 -8.77 -5.46 17.12
N LYS A 716 -8.09 -6.28 16.31
CA LYS A 716 -8.71 -7.36 15.53
C LYS A 716 -9.35 -8.41 16.43
N THR A 717 -8.62 -8.90 17.44
CA THR A 717 -9.15 -9.86 18.43
C THR A 717 -10.35 -9.28 19.17
N LEU A 718 -10.25 -8.04 19.67
CA LEU A 718 -11.36 -7.35 20.33
C LEU A 718 -12.59 -7.20 19.42
N ASN A 719 -12.40 -6.84 18.16
CA ASN A 719 -13.50 -6.73 17.20
C ASN A 719 -14.18 -8.07 16.93
N SER A 720 -13.42 -9.15 16.78
CA SER A 720 -13.95 -10.51 16.63
C SER A 720 -14.78 -10.94 17.85
N LEU A 721 -14.29 -10.65 19.06
CA LEU A 721 -15.04 -10.91 20.31
C LEU A 721 -16.36 -10.13 20.37
N ILE A 722 -16.34 -8.85 19.99
CA ILE A 722 -17.54 -8.00 19.96
C ILE A 722 -18.56 -8.51 18.93
N LYS A 723 -18.12 -8.93 17.74
CA LYS A 723 -19.00 -9.53 16.72
C LYS A 723 -19.69 -10.79 17.23
N LEU A 724 -18.96 -11.66 17.95
CA LEU A 724 -19.53 -12.86 18.56
C LEU A 724 -20.52 -12.54 19.68
N ASN A 725 -20.20 -11.57 20.55
CA ASN A 725 -21.04 -11.19 21.68
C ASN A 725 -22.27 -10.39 21.27
N ALA A 726 -22.19 -9.56 20.23
CA ALA A 726 -23.32 -8.80 19.69
C ALA A 726 -24.46 -9.70 19.17
N MET A 727 -24.18 -10.97 18.85
CA MET A 727 -25.21 -11.96 18.50
C MET A 727 -25.96 -12.49 19.73
N LYS A 728 -25.39 -12.37 20.93
CA LYS A 728 -25.85 -13.03 22.16
C LYS A 728 -26.31 -12.07 23.26
N GLN A 729 -25.86 -10.81 23.25
CA GLN A 729 -26.02 -9.87 24.36
C GLN A 729 -26.58 -8.51 23.92
N SER A 730 -27.11 -7.75 24.88
CA SER A 730 -27.56 -6.38 24.64
C SER A 730 -26.38 -5.43 24.41
N LYS A 731 -26.62 -4.32 23.71
CA LYS A 731 -25.59 -3.34 23.33
C LYS A 731 -24.80 -2.79 24.54
N ALA A 732 -25.50 -2.50 25.64
CA ALA A 732 -24.90 -1.99 26.88
C ALA A 732 -23.92 -3.01 27.49
N LYS A 733 -24.33 -4.28 27.63
CA LYS A 733 -23.46 -5.35 28.13
C LYS A 733 -22.25 -5.57 27.22
N GLY A 734 -22.43 -5.48 25.90
CA GLY A 734 -21.32 -5.54 24.94
C GLY A 734 -20.33 -4.37 25.10
N LYS A 735 -20.82 -3.16 25.43
CA LYS A 735 -19.96 -2.00 25.70
C LYS A 735 -19.16 -2.21 27.00
N ASP A 736 -19.80 -2.69 28.06
CA ASP A 736 -19.12 -2.97 29.33
C ASP A 736 -18.06 -4.06 29.17
N ALA A 737 -18.34 -5.11 28.39
CA ALA A 737 -17.37 -6.16 28.06
C ALA A 737 -16.17 -5.61 27.28
N MET A 738 -16.41 -4.74 26.28
CA MET A 738 -15.35 -4.06 25.54
C MET A 738 -14.47 -3.22 26.48
N GLN A 739 -15.08 -2.41 27.35
CA GLN A 739 -14.34 -1.56 28.29
C GLN A 739 -13.56 -2.39 29.32
N THR A 740 -14.11 -3.52 29.77
CA THR A 740 -13.41 -4.45 30.67
C THR A 740 -12.17 -5.04 30.00
N CYS A 741 -12.28 -5.45 28.73
CA CYS A 741 -11.16 -5.96 27.96
C CYS A 741 -10.08 -4.88 27.74
N LEU A 742 -10.46 -3.66 27.36
CA LEU A 742 -9.53 -2.54 27.17
C LEU A 742 -8.80 -2.11 28.45
N LYS A 743 -9.34 -2.40 29.63
CA LYS A 743 -8.69 -2.15 30.93
C LYS A 743 -7.64 -3.19 31.31
N GLN A 744 -7.57 -4.33 30.63
CA GLN A 744 -6.53 -5.33 30.86
C GLN A 744 -5.15 -4.75 30.53
N ASN A 745 -4.14 -5.05 31.36
CA ASN A 745 -2.79 -4.49 31.20
C ASN A 745 -2.21 -4.76 29.80
N ALA A 746 -2.40 -5.97 29.26
CA ALA A 746 -1.95 -6.33 27.92
C ALA A 746 -2.57 -5.47 26.80
N TYR A 747 -3.84 -5.09 26.92
CA TYR A 747 -4.47 -4.18 25.97
C TYR A 747 -4.01 -2.74 26.18
N ARG A 748 -3.92 -2.28 27.43
CA ARG A 748 -3.53 -0.91 27.74
C ARG A 748 -2.11 -0.61 27.26
N GLU A 749 -1.15 -1.52 27.47
CA GLU A 749 0.24 -1.36 27.04
C GLU A 749 0.37 -1.42 25.51
N ALA A 750 -0.22 -2.42 24.86
CA ALA A 750 -0.15 -2.58 23.41
C ALA A 750 -0.80 -1.41 22.65
N LEU A 751 -1.90 -0.87 23.18
CA LEU A 751 -2.67 0.20 22.54
C LEU A 751 -2.24 1.60 22.96
N SER A 752 -1.25 1.78 23.85
CA SER A 752 -0.81 3.11 24.34
C SER A 752 0.63 3.42 23.93
N ASP A 753 0.96 4.71 23.89
CA ASP A 753 2.27 5.28 23.52
C ASP A 753 2.82 4.73 22.19
N LEU A 754 1.97 4.66 21.15
CA LEU A 754 2.36 4.25 19.81
C LEU A 754 2.21 5.38 18.79
N GLN A 755 3.06 5.38 17.76
CA GLN A 755 2.86 6.24 16.59
C GLN A 755 1.69 5.71 15.76
N SER A 756 0.77 6.59 15.37
CA SER A 756 -0.39 6.19 14.58
C SER A 756 0.03 5.65 13.21
N PRO A 757 -0.49 4.48 12.76
CA PRO A 757 -0.25 4.01 11.39
C PRO A 757 -0.78 4.99 10.33
N LEU A 758 -1.86 5.72 10.63
CA LEU A 758 -2.47 6.73 9.74
C LEU A 758 -1.58 7.95 9.54
N ASN A 759 -0.87 8.38 10.59
CA ASN A 759 0.06 9.49 10.54
C ASN A 759 1.16 9.30 11.63
N PRO A 760 2.41 8.98 11.25
CA PRO A 760 3.49 8.72 12.21
C PRO A 760 3.81 9.90 13.13
N SER A 761 3.51 11.13 12.69
CA SER A 761 3.72 12.32 13.50
C SER A 761 2.74 12.41 14.68
N VAL A 762 1.66 11.63 14.68
CA VAL A 762 0.67 11.60 15.77
C VAL A 762 1.00 10.46 16.74
N ILE A 763 1.21 10.82 18.01
CA ILE A 763 1.38 9.85 19.10
C ILE A 763 0.01 9.55 19.71
N LEU A 764 -0.40 8.29 19.67
CA LEU A 764 -1.54 7.77 20.41
C LEU A 764 -1.07 7.45 21.83
N SER A 765 -1.26 8.40 22.76
CA SER A 765 -0.67 8.33 24.10
C SER A 765 -1.41 7.37 25.02
N GLU A 766 -2.36 7.82 25.84
CA GLU A 766 -3.15 6.95 26.73
C GLU A 766 -4.57 6.75 26.18
N LEU A 767 -5.09 5.52 26.30
CA LEU A 767 -6.48 5.21 25.99
C LEU A 767 -7.46 5.89 26.94
N HIS A 768 -8.44 6.59 26.37
CA HIS A 768 -9.61 7.09 27.10
C HIS A 768 -10.76 6.08 27.01
N VAL A 769 -10.67 5.01 27.80
CA VAL A 769 -11.55 3.83 27.72
C VAL A 769 -13.04 4.17 27.85
N GLU A 770 -13.42 5.17 28.65
CA GLU A 770 -14.84 5.54 28.83
C GLU A 770 -15.48 6.07 27.53
N LYS A 771 -14.68 6.71 26.67
CA LYS A 771 -15.11 7.26 25.38
C LYS A 771 -15.00 6.26 24.23
N CYS A 772 -14.32 5.13 24.44
CA CYS A 772 -14.28 4.04 23.46
C CYS A 772 -15.66 3.36 23.32
N ARG A 773 -16.04 3.03 22.09
CA ARG A 773 -17.31 2.37 21.74
C ARG A 773 -17.17 1.54 20.47
N TYR A 774 -18.16 0.72 20.15
CA TYR A 774 -18.30 0.13 18.81
C TYR A 774 -19.55 0.70 18.12
N MET A 775 -19.52 0.81 16.80
CA MET A 775 -20.63 1.36 16.01
C MET A 775 -21.66 0.28 15.65
N ASP A 776 -22.89 0.70 15.32
CA ASP A 776 -23.99 -0.23 15.06
C ASP A 776 -23.96 -0.89 13.68
N SER A 777 -23.08 -0.44 12.79
CA SER A 777 -22.90 -1.01 11.45
C SER A 777 -22.65 -2.52 11.47
N LYS A 778 -22.90 -3.18 10.33
CA LYS A 778 -22.81 -4.66 10.19
C LYS A 778 -21.49 -5.23 10.72
N MET A 779 -20.38 -4.55 10.45
CA MET A 779 -19.03 -5.00 10.84
C MET A 779 -18.59 -4.58 12.25
N LYS A 780 -19.46 -3.89 13.02
CA LYS A 780 -19.20 -3.43 14.40
C LYS A 780 -17.83 -2.75 14.56
N PRO A 781 -17.49 -1.73 13.75
CA PRO A 781 -16.18 -1.08 13.82
C PRO A 781 -15.95 -0.47 15.21
N LEU A 782 -14.70 -0.49 15.65
CA LEU A 782 -14.29 0.01 16.96
C LEU A 782 -13.91 1.48 16.86
N TRP A 783 -14.53 2.31 17.68
CA TRP A 783 -14.15 3.71 17.91
C TRP A 783 -13.25 3.76 19.14
N ILE A 784 -11.96 3.98 18.91
CA ILE A 784 -10.92 4.03 19.95
C ILE A 784 -10.49 5.49 20.14
N VAL A 785 -10.44 5.93 21.40
CA VAL A 785 -10.17 7.34 21.75
C VAL A 785 -8.93 7.41 22.62
N TYR A 786 -8.08 8.39 22.32
CA TYR A 786 -6.82 8.66 23.00
C TYR A 786 -6.81 10.06 23.59
N ASN A 787 -6.14 10.18 24.74
CA ASN A 787 -5.73 11.47 25.28
C ASN A 787 -4.54 12.01 24.46
N ASN A 788 -4.47 13.33 24.29
CA ASN A 788 -3.28 14.00 23.77
C ASN A 788 -2.53 14.64 24.95
N LYS A 789 -1.24 14.32 25.12
CA LYS A 789 -0.44 14.69 26.30
C LYS A 789 -0.12 16.19 26.40
N MET A 790 -0.27 17.00 25.34
CA MET A 790 0.35 18.35 25.31
C MET A 790 -0.58 19.55 25.05
N PHE A 791 -1.86 19.37 24.75
CA PHE A 791 -2.83 20.50 24.76
C PHE A 791 -4.17 20.08 25.34
N GLY A 792 -4.52 20.65 26.50
CA GLY A 792 -5.88 21.03 26.85
C GLY A 792 -7.01 19.99 26.69
N GLY A 793 -6.73 18.70 26.60
CA GLY A 793 -7.74 17.65 26.49
C GLY A 793 -8.32 17.39 25.09
N ASP A 794 -7.66 17.81 24.00
CA ASP A 794 -8.10 17.42 22.66
C ASP A 794 -7.90 15.92 22.43
N LEU A 795 -9.00 15.24 22.11
CA LEU A 795 -9.04 13.81 21.94
C LEU A 795 -8.72 13.41 20.51
N VAL A 796 -7.87 12.41 20.36
CA VAL A 796 -7.58 11.79 19.07
C VAL A 796 -8.42 10.52 18.96
N GLY A 797 -9.24 10.43 17.92
CA GLY A 797 -10.05 9.24 17.65
C GLY A 797 -9.55 8.48 16.42
N ILE A 798 -9.57 7.16 16.50
CA ILE A 798 -9.40 6.27 15.35
C ILE A 798 -10.55 5.27 15.30
N ILE A 799 -10.94 4.90 14.09
CA ILE A 799 -11.92 3.86 13.83
C ILE A 799 -11.19 2.66 13.26
N PHE A 800 -11.20 1.55 13.98
CA PHE A 800 -10.71 0.26 13.47
C PHE A 800 -11.87 -0.51 12.84
N LYS A 801 -11.72 -0.86 11.56
CA LYS A 801 -12.72 -1.58 10.79
C LYS A 801 -12.14 -2.92 10.36
N ASN A 802 -12.89 -3.99 10.57
CA ASN A 802 -12.53 -5.36 10.22
C ASN A 802 -13.75 -6.00 9.57
N GLY A 803 -13.63 -6.53 8.36
CA GLY A 803 -14.69 -7.11 7.55
C GLY A 803 -15.05 -6.35 6.25
N ASP A 804 -14.50 -5.16 6.01
CA ASP A 804 -14.70 -4.39 4.78
C ASP A 804 -13.34 -4.07 4.13
N ASP A 805 -13.27 -4.04 2.79
CA ASP A 805 -12.07 -3.64 2.05
C ASP A 805 -11.95 -2.10 2.01
N LEU A 806 -10.94 -1.54 2.70
CA LEU A 806 -10.73 -0.10 2.76
C LEU A 806 -9.92 0.46 1.58
N ARG A 807 -9.40 -0.37 0.68
CA ARG A 807 -8.54 0.11 -0.43
C ARG A 807 -9.28 1.05 -1.38
N GLN A 808 -10.59 0.84 -1.55
CA GLN A 808 -11.43 1.72 -2.37
C GLN A 808 -11.65 3.09 -1.71
N ASP A 809 -11.89 3.12 -0.40
CA ASP A 809 -11.96 4.36 0.37
C ASP A 809 -10.62 5.11 0.35
N MET A 810 -9.49 4.38 0.51
CA MET A 810 -8.15 4.96 0.41
C MET A 810 -7.92 5.66 -0.93
N LEU A 811 -8.23 4.98 -2.04
CA LEU A 811 -8.10 5.55 -3.39
C LEU A 811 -8.98 6.79 -3.53
N THR A 812 -10.23 6.73 -3.08
CA THR A 812 -11.16 7.86 -3.18
C THR A 812 -10.64 9.08 -2.42
N LEU A 813 -10.19 8.89 -1.17
CA LEU A 813 -9.63 9.95 -0.33
C LEU A 813 -8.33 10.52 -0.90
N GLN A 814 -7.50 9.69 -1.52
CA GLN A 814 -6.30 10.14 -2.22
C GLN A 814 -6.64 10.99 -3.44
N ILE A 815 -7.63 10.60 -4.24
CA ILE A 815 -8.07 11.42 -5.38
C ILE A 815 -8.71 12.73 -4.92
N LEU A 816 -9.50 12.72 -3.83
CA LEU A 816 -10.02 13.94 -3.21
C LEU A 816 -8.89 14.89 -2.77
N ARG A 817 -7.79 14.35 -2.22
CA ARG A 817 -6.60 15.12 -1.87
C ARG A 817 -5.91 15.70 -3.10
N LEU A 818 -5.82 14.94 -4.19
CA LEU A 818 -5.27 15.44 -5.45
C LEU A 818 -6.13 16.56 -6.05
N MET A 819 -7.46 16.41 -6.06
CA MET A 819 -8.39 17.46 -6.49
C MET A 819 -8.20 18.74 -5.65
N ASP A 820 -8.09 18.60 -4.33
CA ASP A 820 -7.84 19.73 -3.43
C ASP A 820 -6.51 20.44 -3.73
N ILE A 821 -5.43 19.69 -4.00
CA ILE A 821 -4.14 20.25 -4.42
C ILE A 821 -4.29 21.02 -5.74
N LEU A 822 -4.92 20.42 -6.76
CA LEU A 822 -5.10 21.05 -8.08
C LEU A 822 -5.96 22.32 -8.01
N TRP A 823 -7.02 22.32 -7.20
CA TRP A 823 -7.84 23.52 -6.98
C TRP A 823 -7.05 24.62 -6.28
N LYS A 824 -6.27 24.28 -5.25
CA LYS A 824 -5.41 25.24 -4.54
C LYS A 824 -4.30 25.80 -5.43
N GLU A 825 -3.69 24.99 -6.29
CA GLU A 825 -2.74 25.44 -7.33
C GLU A 825 -3.39 26.45 -8.29
N ALA A 826 -4.68 26.27 -8.59
CA ALA A 826 -5.48 27.22 -9.38
C ALA A 826 -6.05 28.40 -8.58
N GLY A 827 -5.70 28.55 -7.29
CA GLY A 827 -6.15 29.64 -6.42
C GLY A 827 -7.54 29.45 -5.80
N LEU A 828 -8.12 28.24 -5.88
CA LEU A 828 -9.44 27.90 -5.38
C LEU A 828 -9.36 26.96 -4.16
N ASP A 829 -9.68 27.48 -2.97
CA ASP A 829 -9.65 26.69 -1.73
C ASP A 829 -11.06 26.20 -1.35
N LEU A 830 -11.44 25.02 -1.89
CA LEU A 830 -12.76 24.41 -1.68
C LEU A 830 -12.89 23.62 -0.38
N ARG A 831 -11.95 23.77 0.57
CA ARG A 831 -12.08 23.22 1.94
C ARG A 831 -12.35 21.70 2.00
N ILE A 832 -11.80 20.92 1.06
CA ILE A 832 -11.93 19.46 1.09
C ILE A 832 -11.23 18.88 2.32
N LEU A 833 -11.84 17.88 2.93
CA LEU A 833 -11.30 17.17 4.09
C LEU A 833 -11.04 15.70 3.76
N PRO A 834 -9.85 15.36 3.21
CA PRO A 834 -9.47 13.99 2.92
C PRO A 834 -8.86 13.33 4.18
N TYR A 835 -9.73 12.89 5.08
CA TYR A 835 -9.35 12.23 6.34
C TYR A 835 -8.48 10.97 6.08
N GLY A 836 -7.67 10.59 7.06
CA GLY A 836 -6.80 9.42 6.98
C GLY A 836 -7.60 8.12 6.85
N CYS A 837 -7.21 7.28 5.89
CA CYS A 837 -7.70 5.90 5.75
C CYS A 837 -6.53 5.01 5.36
N LEU A 838 -6.39 3.85 6.00
CA LEU A 838 -5.30 2.93 5.76
C LEU A 838 -5.77 1.48 5.90
N ALA A 839 -5.68 0.72 4.81
CA ALA A 839 -5.78 -0.73 4.83
C ALA A 839 -4.51 -1.30 5.48
N THR A 840 -4.68 -2.20 6.45
CA THR A 840 -3.57 -2.81 7.20
C THR A 840 -3.48 -4.32 7.00
N GLY A 841 -4.48 -4.93 6.36
CA GLY A 841 -4.54 -6.37 6.09
C GLY A 841 -5.79 -6.75 5.31
N ASP A 842 -6.05 -8.07 5.25
CA ASP A 842 -7.26 -8.62 4.61
C ASP A 842 -8.53 -8.04 5.25
N HIS A 843 -9.32 -7.34 4.45
CA HIS A 843 -10.55 -6.64 4.84
C HIS A 843 -10.45 -5.89 6.18
N SER A 844 -9.30 -5.27 6.48
CA SER A 844 -9.08 -4.60 7.76
C SER A 844 -8.23 -3.35 7.62
N GLY A 845 -8.48 -2.38 8.49
CA GLY A 845 -7.71 -1.15 8.53
C GLY A 845 -8.25 -0.09 9.49
N LEU A 846 -7.69 1.09 9.35
CA LEU A 846 -7.94 2.25 10.20
C LEU A 846 -8.54 3.40 9.40
N ILE A 847 -9.42 4.15 10.05
CA ILE A 847 -9.98 5.41 9.55
C ILE A 847 -9.78 6.46 10.65
N GLU A 848 -9.34 7.65 10.28
CA GLU A 848 -9.22 8.80 11.17
C GLU A 848 -10.62 9.26 11.61
N ALA A 849 -10.84 9.42 12.91
CA ALA A 849 -12.09 9.98 13.39
C ALA A 849 -12.00 11.51 13.38
N VAL A 850 -12.84 12.15 12.57
CA VAL A 850 -12.90 13.61 12.48
C VAL A 850 -13.63 14.17 13.71
N SER A 851 -12.89 14.78 14.63
CA SER A 851 -13.44 15.38 15.84
C SER A 851 -14.41 16.53 15.54
N SER A 852 -15.35 16.76 16.47
CA SER A 852 -16.36 17.84 16.39
C SER A 852 -17.20 17.79 15.11
N SER A 853 -17.58 16.59 14.69
CA SER A 853 -18.45 16.35 13.53
C SER A 853 -19.65 15.48 13.89
N GLU A 854 -20.77 15.69 13.21
CA GLU A 854 -21.99 14.89 13.33
C GLU A 854 -22.53 14.57 11.92
N THR A 855 -23.24 13.44 11.79
CA THR A 855 -23.93 13.12 10.52
C THR A 855 -25.13 14.04 10.34
N ILE A 856 -25.54 14.33 9.11
CA ILE A 856 -26.76 15.10 8.85
C ILE A 856 -27.98 14.41 9.48
N ALA A 857 -28.02 13.07 9.46
CA ALA A 857 -29.07 12.29 10.09
C ALA A 857 -29.15 12.54 11.61
N ASP A 858 -28.02 12.52 12.31
CA ASP A 858 -27.95 12.78 13.75
C ASP A 858 -28.38 14.22 14.08
N ILE A 859 -27.93 15.21 13.30
CA ILE A 859 -28.31 16.63 13.47
C ILE A 859 -29.83 16.80 13.33
N GLN A 860 -30.42 16.21 12.30
CA GLN A 860 -31.87 16.26 12.07
C GLN A 860 -32.65 15.58 13.20
N LEU A 861 -32.22 14.39 13.62
CA LEU A 861 -32.83 13.64 14.72
C LEU A 861 -32.81 14.41 16.04
N ASN A 862 -31.68 15.02 16.39
CA ASN A 862 -31.50 15.78 17.63
C ASN A 862 -32.32 17.08 17.66
N SER A 863 -32.68 17.64 16.49
CA SER A 863 -33.43 18.89 16.38
C SER A 863 -34.95 18.76 16.60
N SER A 864 -35.49 17.55 16.76
CA SER A 864 -36.94 17.32 16.79
C SER A 864 -37.38 16.27 17.82
N ASN A 865 -38.49 16.53 18.51
CA ASN A 865 -39.06 15.61 19.51
C ASN A 865 -39.79 14.39 18.90
N VAL A 866 -39.90 14.31 17.56
CA VAL A 866 -40.61 13.25 16.83
C VAL A 866 -39.74 12.76 15.67
N ALA A 867 -39.17 11.56 15.80
CA ALA A 867 -38.25 10.97 14.83
C ALA A 867 -38.80 10.90 13.39
N ALA A 868 -40.12 10.77 13.21
CA ALA A 868 -40.77 10.73 11.90
C ALA A 868 -40.82 12.10 11.18
N ALA A 869 -40.75 13.21 11.93
CA ALA A 869 -40.78 14.57 11.38
C ALA A 869 -39.37 15.20 11.26
N ALA A 870 -38.37 14.60 11.91
CA ALA A 870 -36.97 15.04 11.95
C ALA A 870 -36.37 15.31 10.56
N ALA A 871 -36.57 14.37 9.64
CA ALA A 871 -36.01 14.43 8.28
C ALA A 871 -36.63 15.54 7.39
N PHE A 872 -37.68 16.22 7.86
CA PHE A 872 -38.37 17.31 7.14
C PHE A 872 -38.12 18.69 7.76
N ASN A 873 -37.35 18.78 8.84
CA ASN A 873 -37.03 20.04 9.50
C ASN A 873 -35.91 20.79 8.76
N LYS A 874 -36.31 21.66 7.83
CA LYS A 874 -35.41 22.43 6.94
C LYS A 874 -34.44 23.35 7.70
N ASP A 875 -34.85 23.84 8.87
CA ASP A 875 -34.04 24.76 9.67
C ASP A 875 -33.06 24.02 10.58
N ALA A 876 -33.15 22.69 10.71
CA ALA A 876 -32.36 21.91 11.67
C ALA A 876 -30.85 22.13 11.52
N LEU A 877 -30.35 21.99 10.29
CA LEU A 877 -28.92 22.11 10.01
C LEU A 877 -28.40 23.55 10.22
N LEU A 878 -29.18 24.55 9.78
CA LEU A 878 -28.82 25.95 9.97
C LEU A 878 -28.88 26.36 11.45
N ASN A 879 -29.86 25.85 12.21
CA ASN A 879 -29.98 26.10 13.64
C ASN A 879 -28.85 25.42 14.43
N TRP A 880 -28.45 24.22 14.05
CA TRP A 880 -27.28 23.55 14.63
C TRP A 880 -26.00 24.36 14.38
N LEU A 881 -25.81 24.92 13.17
CA LEU A 881 -24.68 25.82 12.91
C LEU A 881 -24.74 27.10 13.75
N LYS A 882 -25.92 27.69 13.94
CA LYS A 882 -26.14 28.86 14.81
C LYS A 882 -25.88 28.57 16.29
N GLU A 883 -26.06 27.33 16.75
CA GLU A 883 -25.79 26.93 18.13
C GLU A 883 -24.29 27.00 18.44
N TYR A 884 -23.44 26.65 17.47
CA TYR A 884 -21.99 26.61 17.63
C TYR A 884 -21.25 27.85 17.12
N ASN A 885 -21.90 28.71 16.32
CA ASN A 885 -21.28 29.87 15.69
C ASN A 885 -22.18 31.10 15.86
N LEU A 886 -21.66 32.15 16.51
CA LEU A 886 -22.39 33.36 16.86
C LEU A 886 -21.80 34.58 16.11
N GLY A 887 -22.65 35.51 15.69
CA GLY A 887 -22.21 36.74 15.00
C GLY A 887 -21.43 36.44 13.72
N ASP A 888 -20.28 37.10 13.54
CA ASP A 888 -19.42 36.95 12.36
C ASP A 888 -18.91 35.52 12.13
N ASP A 889 -18.84 34.70 13.19
CA ASP A 889 -18.45 33.28 13.07
C ASP A 889 -19.49 32.46 12.30
N LEU A 890 -20.75 32.86 12.33
CA LEU A 890 -21.81 32.18 11.58
C LEU A 890 -21.64 32.39 10.08
N ASP A 891 -21.35 33.62 9.64
CA ASP A 891 -21.10 33.92 8.23
C ASP A 891 -19.89 33.13 7.72
N ARG A 892 -18.84 33.01 8.54
CA ARG A 892 -17.69 32.15 8.25
C ARG A 892 -18.07 30.68 8.15
N ALA A 893 -18.87 30.16 9.10
CA ALA A 893 -19.30 28.76 9.06
C ALA A 893 -20.17 28.44 7.84
N ILE A 894 -21.03 29.36 7.42
CA ILE A 894 -21.83 29.23 6.19
C ILE A 894 -20.92 29.26 4.95
N GLU A 895 -19.88 30.09 4.95
CA GLU A 895 -18.88 30.12 3.86
C GLU A 895 -18.10 28.79 3.78
N GLU A 896 -17.60 28.28 4.92
CA GLU A 896 -16.95 26.97 5.01
C GLU A 896 -17.87 25.85 4.50
N PHE A 897 -19.15 25.88 4.87
CA PHE A 897 -20.17 24.97 4.37
C PHE A 897 -20.33 25.07 2.85
N THR A 898 -20.42 26.30 2.32
CA THR A 898 -20.65 26.55 0.89
C THR A 898 -19.47 26.07 0.05
N LEU A 899 -18.24 26.41 0.44
CA LEU A 899 -17.02 26.02 -0.28
C LEU A 899 -16.81 24.50 -0.27
N SER A 900 -16.93 23.88 0.91
CA SER A 900 -16.81 22.42 1.05
C SER A 900 -17.92 21.67 0.32
N CYS A 901 -19.17 22.16 0.38
CA CYS A 901 -20.29 21.60 -0.37
C CYS A 901 -20.01 21.64 -1.88
N ALA A 902 -19.58 22.78 -2.43
CA ALA A 902 -19.23 22.90 -3.84
C ALA A 902 -18.13 21.89 -4.25
N GLY A 903 -17.07 21.78 -3.46
CA GLY A 903 -15.98 20.83 -3.70
C GLY A 903 -16.47 19.37 -3.72
N TYR A 904 -17.23 18.93 -2.71
CA TYR A 904 -17.76 17.57 -2.65
C TYR A 904 -18.82 17.29 -3.72
N CYS A 905 -19.64 18.28 -4.11
CA CYS A 905 -20.60 18.13 -5.20
C CYS A 905 -19.89 17.84 -6.54
N VAL A 906 -18.82 18.57 -6.86
CA VAL A 906 -18.02 18.34 -8.07
C VAL A 906 -17.28 17.00 -7.98
N ALA A 907 -16.58 16.74 -6.87
CA ALA A 907 -15.77 15.52 -6.73
C ALA A 907 -16.61 14.25 -6.78
N THR A 908 -17.77 14.22 -6.11
CA THR A 908 -18.66 13.05 -6.11
C THR A 908 -19.27 12.78 -7.48
N TYR A 909 -19.56 13.84 -8.25
CA TYR A 909 -20.02 13.72 -9.63
C TYR A 909 -18.94 13.16 -10.55
N VAL A 910 -17.73 13.75 -10.52
CA VAL A 910 -16.59 13.32 -11.38
C VAL A 910 -16.20 11.87 -11.09
N LEU A 911 -16.13 11.50 -9.81
CA LEU A 911 -15.77 10.14 -9.39
C LEU A 911 -16.93 9.15 -9.47
N GLY A 912 -18.15 9.61 -9.76
CA GLY A 912 -19.35 8.78 -9.81
C GLY A 912 -19.62 8.04 -8.50
N ILE A 913 -19.48 8.74 -7.37
CA ILE A 913 -19.67 8.18 -6.02
C ILE A 913 -21.16 7.96 -5.75
N GLY A 914 -21.53 6.72 -5.46
CA GLY A 914 -22.91 6.32 -5.16
C GLY A 914 -23.29 6.36 -3.67
N ASP A 915 -24.53 6.00 -3.36
CA ASP A 915 -25.15 5.80 -2.04
C ASP A 915 -24.91 6.98 -1.08
N ARG A 916 -25.04 8.21 -1.58
CA ARG A 916 -24.93 9.43 -0.77
C ARG A 916 -26.30 9.76 -0.14
N HIS A 917 -26.37 9.70 1.18
CA HIS A 917 -27.54 10.02 2.00
C HIS A 917 -27.12 10.68 3.32
N SER A 918 -28.07 11.11 4.15
CA SER A 918 -27.83 11.89 5.37
C SER A 918 -26.96 11.20 6.43
N ASP A 919 -26.88 9.87 6.46
CA ASP A 919 -25.98 9.14 7.36
C ASP A 919 -24.51 9.14 6.90
N ASN A 920 -24.26 9.33 5.59
CA ASN A 920 -22.92 9.27 4.99
C ASN A 920 -22.39 10.66 4.56
N ILE A 921 -23.05 11.72 5.03
CA ILE A 921 -22.62 13.12 4.92
C ILE A 921 -22.51 13.67 6.34
N MET A 922 -21.38 14.29 6.65
CA MET A 922 -21.08 14.84 7.95
C MET A 922 -20.77 16.33 7.86
N VAL A 923 -21.04 17.05 8.94
CA VAL A 923 -20.74 18.48 9.08
C VAL A 923 -19.98 18.70 10.38
N ARG A 924 -18.90 19.46 10.31
CA ARG A 924 -18.13 19.90 11.47
C ARG A 924 -18.78 21.13 12.11
N LYS A 925 -18.54 21.35 13.39
CA LYS A 925 -19.07 22.51 14.13
C LYS A 925 -18.67 23.86 13.53
N ASN A 926 -17.56 23.92 12.79
CA ASN A 926 -17.11 25.12 12.07
C ASN A 926 -17.79 25.31 10.69
N GLY A 927 -18.77 24.48 10.33
CA GLY A 927 -19.49 24.55 9.05
C GLY A 927 -18.94 23.66 7.94
N GLN A 928 -17.72 23.12 8.06
CA GLN A 928 -17.11 22.33 7.00
C GLN A 928 -17.87 21.00 6.77
N LEU A 929 -18.38 20.80 5.56
CA LEU A 929 -19.07 19.59 5.12
C LEU A 929 -18.07 18.59 4.53
N PHE A 930 -18.27 17.30 4.80
CA PHE A 930 -17.50 16.23 4.19
C PHE A 930 -18.28 14.94 4.05
N HIS A 931 -17.91 14.12 3.07
CA HIS A 931 -18.54 12.83 2.81
C HIS A 931 -17.72 11.70 3.42
N ILE A 932 -18.39 10.62 3.83
CA ILE A 932 -17.75 9.40 4.36
C ILE A 932 -18.26 8.15 3.62
N ASP A 933 -17.60 7.01 3.82
CA ASP A 933 -18.00 5.68 3.33
C ASP A 933 -18.11 5.62 1.79
N PHE A 934 -16.99 5.41 1.09
CA PHE A 934 -16.87 5.49 -0.37
C PHE A 934 -16.95 4.13 -1.08
N GLY A 935 -17.75 3.19 -0.56
CA GLY A 935 -17.82 1.81 -1.05
C GLY A 935 -18.29 1.62 -2.51
N HIS A 936 -18.73 2.67 -3.21
CA HIS A 936 -19.21 2.61 -4.60
C HIS A 936 -18.72 3.83 -5.39
N ILE A 937 -17.79 3.63 -6.33
CA ILE A 937 -17.21 4.68 -7.20
C ILE A 937 -17.22 4.26 -8.68
N LEU A 938 -16.96 5.20 -9.60
CA LEU A 938 -16.90 5.00 -11.05
C LEU A 938 -18.16 4.38 -11.66
N GLY A 939 -19.34 4.68 -11.09
CA GLY A 939 -20.62 4.19 -11.59
C GLY A 939 -20.96 2.73 -11.23
N ASN A 940 -20.17 2.10 -10.35
CA ASN A 940 -20.47 0.80 -9.75
C ASN A 940 -21.53 0.94 -8.66
N PHE A 941 -22.77 1.16 -9.09
CA PHE A 941 -23.92 1.34 -8.21
C PHE A 941 -24.50 0.00 -7.74
N LYS A 942 -25.03 0.01 -6.52
CA LYS A 942 -25.77 -1.12 -5.96
C LYS A 942 -26.99 -1.44 -6.83
N SER A 943 -27.05 -2.66 -7.35
CA SER A 943 -28.21 -3.16 -8.07
C SER A 943 -29.14 -3.91 -7.11
N LYS A 944 -30.46 -3.69 -7.23
CA LYS A 944 -31.46 -4.50 -6.52
C LYS A 944 -32.48 -4.96 -7.54
N PHE A 945 -32.68 -6.28 -7.63
CA PHE A 945 -33.55 -6.91 -8.64
C PHE A 945 -33.22 -6.52 -10.10
N GLY A 946 -31.94 -6.31 -10.42
CA GLY A 946 -31.48 -5.94 -11.78
C GLY A 946 -31.71 -4.47 -12.17
N ILE A 947 -32.26 -3.64 -11.27
CA ILE A 947 -32.42 -2.19 -11.49
C ILE A 947 -31.31 -1.45 -10.73
N LYS A 948 -30.61 -0.54 -11.42
CA LYS A 948 -29.66 0.39 -10.79
C LYS A 948 -30.44 1.28 -9.83
N ARG A 949 -30.10 1.23 -8.53
CA ARG A 949 -30.87 1.92 -7.47
C ARG A 949 -30.74 3.44 -7.55
N GLU A 950 -29.65 3.94 -8.11
CA GLU A 950 -29.32 5.37 -8.14
C GLU A 950 -29.37 5.93 -9.56
N ARG A 951 -30.05 7.08 -9.70
CA ARG A 951 -30.29 7.75 -10.98
C ARG A 951 -29.65 9.14 -11.06
N VAL A 952 -29.13 9.69 -9.96
CA VAL A 952 -28.65 11.08 -9.89
C VAL A 952 -27.24 11.14 -9.28
N PRO A 953 -26.21 11.47 -10.07
CA PRO A 953 -24.82 11.56 -9.61
C PRO A 953 -24.48 12.88 -8.90
N PHE A 954 -25.36 13.89 -8.95
CA PHE A 954 -25.16 15.21 -8.35
C PHE A 954 -26.14 15.42 -7.18
N ILE A 955 -25.63 15.66 -5.97
CA ILE A 955 -26.45 15.84 -4.78
C ILE A 955 -26.25 17.22 -4.21
N LEU A 956 -27.26 18.06 -4.44
CA LEU A 956 -27.45 19.34 -3.78
C LEU A 956 -28.89 19.34 -3.23
N THR A 957 -29.04 19.06 -1.95
CA THR A 957 -30.36 18.95 -1.31
C THR A 957 -30.93 20.32 -1.00
N TYR A 958 -32.25 20.39 -0.80
CA TYR A 958 -32.90 21.64 -0.39
C TYR A 958 -32.34 22.17 0.94
N ASP A 959 -32.00 21.28 1.88
CA ASP A 959 -31.42 21.64 3.18
C ASP A 959 -30.07 22.36 3.00
N PHE A 960 -29.25 21.89 2.06
CA PHE A 960 -27.96 22.53 1.77
C PHE A 960 -28.14 23.90 1.11
N ILE A 961 -29.07 24.01 0.17
CA ILE A 961 -29.43 25.29 -0.46
C ILE A 961 -29.92 26.28 0.61
N HIS A 962 -30.72 25.82 1.56
CA HIS A 962 -31.23 26.65 2.64
C HIS A 962 -30.10 27.21 3.52
N VAL A 963 -29.07 26.42 3.84
CA VAL A 963 -27.87 26.89 4.55
C VAL A 963 -27.10 27.91 3.70
N ILE A 964 -26.84 27.61 2.42
CA ILE A 964 -26.11 28.50 1.50
C ILE A 964 -26.82 29.85 1.34
N GLN A 965 -28.15 29.85 1.29
CA GLN A 965 -28.97 31.05 1.20
C GLN A 965 -29.17 31.77 2.55
N GLN A 966 -28.52 31.31 3.62
CA GLN A 966 -28.65 31.85 4.98
C GLN A 966 -30.10 31.85 5.51
N GLY A 967 -30.86 30.84 5.13
CA GLY A 967 -32.26 30.68 5.47
C GLY A 967 -33.25 31.58 4.72
N LYS A 968 -32.77 32.39 3.76
CA LYS A 968 -33.61 33.30 2.96
C LYS A 968 -34.05 32.64 1.65
N THR A 969 -35.34 32.68 1.33
CA THR A 969 -35.83 32.25 0.01
C THR A 969 -35.36 33.21 -1.08
N GLY A 970 -34.52 32.74 -2.00
CA GLY A 970 -34.14 33.50 -3.21
C GLY A 970 -32.95 34.46 -3.05
N ASN A 971 -32.00 34.18 -2.15
CA ASN A 971 -30.73 34.92 -2.09
C ASN A 971 -29.84 34.57 -3.31
N THR A 972 -30.07 35.25 -4.43
CA THR A 972 -29.40 35.00 -5.72
C THR A 972 -27.92 35.37 -5.71
N GLU A 973 -27.50 36.32 -4.87
CA GLU A 973 -26.09 36.72 -4.76
C GLU A 973 -25.23 35.58 -4.20
N LYS A 974 -25.68 34.94 -3.11
CA LYS A 974 -24.95 33.83 -2.49
C LYS A 974 -25.05 32.51 -3.26
N PHE A 975 -26.14 32.29 -4.02
CA PHE A 975 -26.28 31.10 -4.86
C PHE A 975 -25.59 31.24 -6.23
N GLY A 976 -25.41 32.47 -6.71
CA GLY A 976 -24.77 32.75 -8.01
C GLY A 976 -23.26 32.99 -7.93
N ARG A 977 -22.72 33.30 -6.75
CA ARG A 977 -21.28 33.19 -6.43
C ARG A 977 -20.91 31.73 -6.25
#